data_AF-Q6VMQ4-F1
#
_entry.id   AF-Q6VMQ4-F1
#
_cell.length_a   1.000
_cell.length_b   1.000
_cell.length_c   1.000
_cell.angle_alpha   90.00
_cell.angle_beta   90.00
_cell.angle_gamma   90.00
#
_symmetry.space_group_name_H-M   'P 1'
#
loop_
_entity.id
_entity.type
_entity.pdbx_description
1 polymer ?
#
loop_
_entity_poly.entity_id
_entity_poly.type
_entity_poly.pdbx_seq_one_letter_code
_entity_poly.pdbx_strand_id
1 'polypeptide(L)'
;MLGLACVDTAFVPPGYAFSGDSPLPTAADVFIPASPTSAAVLDSSCRWNSSLSASLYRIDGWGAPYFVANLSGNISVRPHGSDTLPHQDIDLLKIVKKVTDPKSSGGLGLQLPLIVRFPDVLKNRLECLQSAFDCAIQSLGYDSHYQGVFPVKCNQDRFVVEDIVRFGSPFRFGLEAGSKPEILLAMSCLCKGNPDAFLVCNGFKDAEYVSLALLGRKLALNTVIVLEQEEELDLVIDLSQKMNVRPVIGLRAKLRTKHSGHFGSTSGEKGKFGLTTTQIVRVMGKLSQTGMLDCLQLLHFHIGSQIPSTSLLSDGVAEAAQLYCELVRLGAHMKVIDIGGGLGIDYDGSKCGESDLSVAYTLEEYAEAVVASVRYVCDRRSVKHPVICSESGRAIVSHHSVLIFEAVSAVKPMVHQAIPDDIQFLLEGEEARANYEDLYAAVMHGDHERCLLYVDQLKQRCVEGFKDGVLSIEQLASVDGLCEWVLKAIGASDPVQTYNINLSVFTSIPDLWGIDRLFPIVPIHKLDQRPGTRGILSDLTCDSDGKIDKFIGGESSLPLHELDSNGGGGRYFLGMFLGGAYEEALGGVHNLFGGPSVVRVSQSDGPHSFAVTRAVPGQSSADVLRAMQHEPEIMFQTLKHRAAELMHTKGGEEEEDDDEFNNAAACLDRSFHNMPYLANEPASLSNSLSAAINNLGFYYCDEDGFDYLSA
;
A
#
# COMPACT_ATOMS: atom_id res chain seq x y z
N MET A 1 4.71 -35.59 -51.66
CA MET A 1 5.15 -36.58 -52.67
C MET A 1 4.20 -37.76 -52.58
N LEU A 2 3.50 -38.05 -53.69
CA LEU A 2 2.77 -39.29 -54.06
C LEU A 2 1.59 -39.71 -53.14
N GLY A 3 0.37 -39.94 -53.61
CA GLY A 3 -0.12 -40.03 -54.99
C GLY A 3 -1.65 -40.15 -55.09
N LEU A 4 -2.15 -39.81 -56.28
CA LEU A 4 -3.52 -39.93 -56.77
C LEU A 4 -3.97 -41.41 -56.93
N ALA A 5 -5.29 -41.65 -56.86
CA ALA A 5 -6.12 -42.40 -57.84
C ALA A 5 -7.58 -42.45 -57.33
N CYS A 6 -8.57 -41.82 -57.98
CA CYS A 6 -9.37 -42.21 -59.16
C CYS A 6 -10.77 -42.68 -58.74
N VAL A 7 -11.82 -41.86 -58.99
CA VAL A 7 -12.86 -41.98 -60.04
C VAL A 7 -13.81 -43.18 -59.86
N ASP A 8 -15.10 -42.90 -59.62
CA ASP A 8 -16.15 -43.39 -60.52
C ASP A 8 -17.48 -42.62 -60.39
N THR A 9 -18.07 -42.37 -61.55
CA THR A 9 -19.29 -41.60 -61.81
C THR A 9 -20.52 -42.50 -61.98
N ALA A 10 -21.68 -41.91 -61.63
CA ALA A 10 -23.03 -42.15 -62.14
C ALA A 10 -23.86 -43.32 -61.56
N PHE A 11 -25.03 -43.00 -61.00
CA PHE A 11 -26.36 -43.33 -61.55
C PHE A 11 -27.49 -42.73 -60.66
N VAL A 12 -28.49 -42.13 -61.31
CA VAL A 12 -29.82 -41.65 -60.83
C VAL A 12 -30.85 -42.29 -61.80
N PRO A 13 -32.17 -42.52 -61.55
CA PRO A 13 -33.15 -42.26 -60.45
C PRO A 13 -33.99 -43.55 -60.09
N PRO A 14 -35.22 -43.58 -59.48
CA PRO A 14 -36.16 -42.49 -59.13
C PRO A 14 -36.83 -42.50 -57.72
N GLY A 15 -37.11 -41.27 -57.27
CA GLY A 15 -38.45 -40.83 -56.89
C GLY A 15 -39.11 -41.46 -55.66
N TYR A 16 -39.03 -40.76 -54.53
CA TYR A 16 -40.19 -40.57 -53.66
C TYR A 16 -40.17 -39.13 -53.14
N ALA A 17 -41.18 -38.37 -53.56
CA ALA A 17 -41.52 -37.09 -52.98
C ALA A 17 -42.17 -37.34 -51.61
N PHE A 18 -41.69 -36.65 -50.58
CA PHE A 18 -42.50 -36.32 -49.41
C PHE A 18 -42.29 -34.86 -49.05
N SER A 19 -43.44 -34.19 -48.99
CA SER A 19 -43.70 -32.81 -48.62
C SER A 19 -43.13 -32.42 -47.26
N GLY A 20 -42.55 -31.23 -47.20
CA GLY A 20 -42.11 -30.61 -45.95
C GLY A 20 -41.81 -29.13 -46.12
N ASP A 21 -42.78 -28.36 -46.65
CA ASP A 21 -42.76 -26.90 -46.45
C ASP A 21 -43.11 -26.65 -44.98
N SER A 22 -42.09 -26.35 -44.17
CA SER A 22 -42.27 -25.63 -42.91
C SER A 22 -41.77 -24.19 -43.14
N PRO A 23 -42.54 -23.15 -42.78
CA PRO A 23 -42.10 -21.78 -43.01
C PRO A 23 -40.90 -21.46 -42.11
N LEU A 24 -39.98 -20.64 -42.64
CA LEU A 24 -38.96 -19.96 -41.85
C LEU A 24 -39.62 -19.23 -40.65
N PRO A 25 -39.05 -19.31 -39.44
CA PRO A 25 -39.62 -18.63 -38.28
C PRO A 25 -39.54 -17.11 -38.48
N THR A 26 -40.69 -16.44 -38.32
CA THR A 26 -40.81 -14.98 -38.25
C THR A 26 -40.30 -14.46 -36.90
N ALA A 27 -39.94 -13.19 -36.81
CA ALA A 27 -39.36 -12.45 -35.66
C ALA A 27 -40.07 -12.57 -34.29
N ALA A 28 -41.10 -13.39 -34.15
CA ALA A 28 -41.85 -13.65 -32.92
C ALA A 28 -41.26 -14.76 -32.01
N ASP A 29 -40.21 -15.48 -32.45
CA ASP A 29 -39.63 -16.62 -31.71
C ASP A 29 -38.41 -16.26 -30.83
N VAL A 30 -38.05 -14.98 -30.74
CA VAL A 30 -36.98 -14.49 -29.86
C VAL A 30 -37.54 -14.28 -28.45
N PHE A 31 -37.17 -15.15 -27.51
CA PHE A 31 -37.57 -15.02 -26.12
C PHE A 31 -36.56 -14.18 -25.33
N ILE A 32 -36.98 -12.99 -24.89
CA ILE A 32 -36.32 -12.25 -23.81
C ILE A 32 -37.12 -12.53 -22.55
N PRO A 33 -36.55 -13.20 -21.52
CA PRO A 33 -37.32 -13.47 -20.32
C PRO A 33 -37.65 -12.16 -19.58
N ALA A 34 -38.85 -12.07 -19.01
CA ALA A 34 -39.27 -10.90 -18.27
C ALA A 34 -38.34 -10.63 -17.06
N SER A 35 -38.08 -9.35 -16.77
CA SER A 35 -37.23 -8.93 -15.66
C SER A 35 -37.69 -9.58 -14.35
N PRO A 36 -36.82 -10.29 -13.60
CA PRO A 36 -37.20 -10.80 -12.30
C PRO A 36 -37.37 -9.62 -11.33
N THR A 37 -38.59 -9.42 -10.85
CA THR A 37 -38.87 -8.66 -9.62
C THR A 37 -38.32 -9.44 -8.44
N SER A 38 -37.03 -9.28 -8.15
CA SER A 38 -36.42 -9.78 -6.91
C SER A 38 -36.57 -8.71 -5.83
N ALA A 39 -37.71 -8.72 -5.14
CA ALA A 39 -37.82 -8.15 -3.81
C ALA A 39 -37.41 -9.23 -2.81
N ALA A 40 -36.10 -9.46 -2.67
CA ALA A 40 -35.58 -10.19 -1.53
C ALA A 40 -35.77 -9.31 -0.28
N VAL A 41 -36.87 -9.55 0.44
CA VAL A 41 -37.08 -9.03 1.78
C VAL A 41 -36.08 -9.71 2.70
N LEU A 42 -34.91 -9.09 2.85
CA LEU A 42 -33.94 -9.43 3.88
C LEU A 42 -34.35 -8.76 5.19
N ASP A 43 -34.34 -9.59 6.23
CA ASP A 43 -34.79 -9.36 7.59
C ASP A 43 -34.48 -7.95 8.14
N SER A 44 -35.53 -7.19 8.47
CA SER A 44 -35.47 -5.77 8.88
C SER A 44 -35.29 -5.59 10.40
N SER A 45 -34.69 -6.56 11.08
CA SER A 45 -34.65 -6.59 12.54
C SER A 45 -33.43 -5.93 13.19
N CYS A 46 -32.40 -5.55 12.42
CA CYS A 46 -31.22 -4.86 12.96
C CYS A 46 -30.83 -3.62 12.14
N ARG A 47 -31.04 -2.43 12.71
CA ARG A 47 -30.61 -1.15 12.12
C ARG A 47 -29.07 -1.13 12.07
N TRP A 48 -28.51 -0.95 10.86
CA TRP A 48 -27.05 -0.86 10.68
C TRP A 48 -26.44 0.25 11.54
N ASN A 49 -25.24 0.02 12.06
CA ASN A 49 -24.52 0.95 12.92
C ASN A 49 -23.00 0.75 12.78
N SER A 50 -22.24 1.67 13.38
CA SER A 50 -20.77 1.69 13.29
C SER A 50 -20.07 0.47 13.88
N SER A 51 -20.67 -0.23 14.86
CA SER A 51 -20.12 -1.46 15.43
C SER A 51 -20.22 -2.65 14.46
N LEU A 52 -21.31 -2.71 13.67
CA LEU A 52 -21.44 -3.70 12.60
C LEU A 52 -20.39 -3.45 11.51
N SER A 53 -20.16 -2.19 11.14
CA SER A 53 -19.07 -1.83 10.21
C SER A 53 -17.68 -2.14 10.79
N ALA A 54 -17.45 -1.87 12.07
CA ALA A 54 -16.19 -2.22 12.73
C ALA A 54 -15.93 -3.73 12.71
N SER A 55 -16.98 -4.54 12.86
CA SER A 55 -16.90 -6.00 12.72
C SER A 55 -16.66 -6.43 11.28
N LEU A 56 -17.38 -5.84 10.32
CA LEU A 56 -17.26 -6.13 8.88
C LEU A 56 -15.83 -5.90 8.38
N TYR A 57 -15.25 -4.76 8.73
CA TYR A 57 -13.91 -4.37 8.31
C TYR A 57 -12.81 -4.76 9.31
N ARG A 58 -13.16 -5.49 10.38
CA ARG A 58 -12.25 -5.94 11.45
C ARG A 58 -11.45 -4.81 12.13
N ILE A 59 -12.01 -3.60 12.20
CA ILE A 59 -11.33 -2.39 12.71
C ILE A 59 -10.83 -2.62 14.14
N ASP A 60 -11.62 -3.25 15.00
CA ASP A 60 -11.22 -3.52 16.39
C ASP A 60 -10.07 -4.54 16.52
N GLY A 61 -9.81 -5.32 15.47
CA GLY A 61 -8.73 -6.29 15.42
C GLY A 61 -7.38 -5.64 15.10
N TRP A 62 -7.26 -5.04 13.90
CA TRP A 62 -6.00 -4.43 13.43
C TRP A 62 -5.82 -2.97 13.89
N GLY A 63 -6.92 -2.28 14.23
CA GLY A 63 -6.91 -0.86 14.56
C GLY A 63 -6.63 -0.57 16.02
N ALA A 64 -6.96 -1.51 16.92
CA ALA A 64 -6.83 -1.29 18.35
C ALA A 64 -5.35 -1.13 18.80
N PRO A 65 -5.07 -0.25 19.77
CA PRO A 65 -5.99 0.65 20.46
C PRO A 65 -6.20 2.02 19.77
N TYR A 66 -5.59 2.25 18.60
CA TYR A 66 -5.44 3.58 18.01
C TYR A 66 -6.58 4.01 17.07
N PHE A 67 -7.19 3.07 16.36
CA PHE A 67 -8.22 3.35 15.36
C PHE A 67 -9.53 2.66 15.76
N VAL A 68 -10.62 3.43 15.81
CA VAL A 68 -11.96 2.93 16.15
C VAL A 68 -13.02 3.60 15.30
N ALA A 69 -14.14 2.92 15.05
CA ALA A 69 -15.32 3.54 14.46
C ALA A 69 -16.12 4.28 15.54
N ASN A 70 -16.31 5.59 15.38
CA ASN A 70 -17.08 6.41 16.32
C ASN A 70 -18.60 6.34 16.05
N LEU A 71 -19.40 6.86 16.99
CA LEU A 71 -20.88 6.85 16.90
C LEU A 71 -21.44 7.70 15.76
N SER A 72 -20.64 8.60 15.19
CA SER A 72 -21.01 9.44 14.04
C SER A 72 -20.77 8.74 12.69
N GLY A 73 -20.33 7.47 12.70
CA GLY A 73 -20.01 6.75 11.47
C GLY A 73 -18.67 7.12 10.84
N ASN A 74 -17.74 7.73 11.58
CA ASN A 74 -16.39 8.05 11.09
C ASN A 74 -15.33 7.25 11.83
N ILE A 75 -14.15 7.12 11.23
CA ILE A 75 -12.96 6.64 11.94
C ILE A 75 -12.43 7.74 12.86
N SER A 76 -12.19 7.36 14.11
CA SER A 76 -11.55 8.18 15.15
C SER A 76 -10.17 7.62 15.45
N VAL A 77 -9.23 8.53 15.73
CA VAL A 77 -7.87 8.24 16.15
C VAL A 77 -7.73 8.53 17.64
N ARG A 78 -7.17 7.57 18.37
CA ARG A 78 -6.91 7.62 19.81
C ARG A 78 -5.42 7.86 20.06
N PRO A 79 -4.97 9.13 20.20
CA PRO A 79 -3.55 9.48 20.23
C PRO A 79 -2.75 8.85 21.38
N HIS A 80 -3.39 8.49 22.49
CA HIS A 80 -2.76 7.88 23.66
C HIS A 80 -3.15 6.41 23.84
N GLY A 81 -3.58 5.74 22.76
CA GLY A 81 -4.04 4.36 22.81
C GLY A 81 -5.20 4.19 23.78
N SER A 82 -5.14 3.17 24.63
CA SER A 82 -6.18 2.84 25.61
C SER A 82 -6.41 3.92 26.67
N ASP A 83 -5.42 4.78 26.92
CA ASP A 83 -5.50 5.87 27.91
C ASP A 83 -6.12 7.15 27.34
N THR A 84 -6.51 7.13 26.06
CA THR A 84 -7.16 8.28 25.40
C THR A 84 -8.51 8.54 26.06
N LEU A 85 -8.70 9.76 26.56
CA LEU A 85 -10.00 10.19 27.10
C LEU A 85 -10.97 10.51 25.93
N PRO A 86 -12.29 10.32 26.10
CA PRO A 86 -13.25 10.50 25.00
C PRO A 86 -13.24 11.89 24.32
N HIS A 87 -12.79 12.94 25.00
CA HIS A 87 -12.68 14.29 24.42
C HIS A 87 -11.37 14.52 23.65
N GLN A 88 -10.40 13.60 23.77
CA GLN A 88 -9.12 13.61 23.07
C GLN A 88 -9.16 12.81 21.76
N ASP A 89 -10.24 12.05 21.52
CA ASP A 89 -10.52 11.35 20.27
C ASP A 89 -10.52 12.32 19.07
N ILE A 90 -9.77 11.97 18.04
CA ILE A 90 -9.60 12.80 16.85
C ILE A 90 -10.39 12.19 15.68
N ASP A 91 -11.45 12.86 15.25
CA ASP A 91 -12.24 12.43 14.08
C ASP A 91 -11.46 12.67 12.77
N LEU A 92 -11.15 11.60 12.06
CA LEU A 92 -10.31 11.62 10.86
C LEU A 92 -10.97 12.40 9.71
N LEU A 93 -12.30 12.33 9.56
CA LEU A 93 -13.01 13.08 8.51
C LEU A 93 -12.90 14.59 8.77
N LYS A 94 -12.89 15.03 10.03
CA LYS A 94 -12.69 16.46 10.37
C LYS A 94 -11.29 16.94 9.97
N ILE A 95 -10.26 16.10 10.11
CA ILE A 95 -8.90 16.41 9.62
C ILE A 95 -8.93 16.58 8.11
N VAL A 96 -9.47 15.60 7.39
CA VAL A 96 -9.50 15.60 5.92
C VAL A 96 -10.22 16.85 5.40
N LYS A 97 -11.37 17.21 5.97
CA LYS A 97 -12.07 18.46 5.64
C LYS A 97 -11.22 19.70 5.96
N LYS A 98 -10.68 19.82 7.17
CA LYS A 98 -9.84 20.97 7.56
C LYS A 98 -8.65 21.16 6.60
N VAL A 99 -8.07 20.07 6.11
CA VAL A 99 -6.89 20.08 5.25
C VAL A 99 -7.24 20.35 3.79
N THR A 100 -8.29 19.71 3.27
CA THR A 100 -8.66 19.77 1.85
C THR A 100 -9.60 20.91 1.49
N ASP A 101 -10.39 21.40 2.45
CA ASP A 101 -11.33 22.49 2.21
C ASP A 101 -10.57 23.76 1.78
N PRO A 102 -11.16 24.59 0.89
CA PRO A 102 -10.53 25.82 0.44
C PRO A 102 -10.14 26.76 1.58
N LYS A 103 -9.10 27.57 1.34
CA LYS A 103 -8.69 28.61 2.30
C LYS A 103 -9.81 29.62 2.59
N SER A 104 -10.71 29.86 1.63
CA SER A 104 -11.87 30.74 1.78
C SER A 104 -12.89 30.24 2.81
N SER A 105 -13.03 28.92 3.00
CA SER A 105 -13.86 28.30 4.04
C SER A 105 -13.08 27.99 5.33
N GLY A 106 -11.84 28.48 5.45
CA GLY A 106 -10.98 28.28 6.62
C GLY A 106 -10.21 26.96 6.62
N GLY A 107 -10.17 26.22 5.50
CA GLY A 107 -9.32 25.05 5.32
C GLY A 107 -7.89 25.41 4.86
N LEU A 108 -7.08 24.39 4.52
CA LEU A 108 -5.70 24.60 4.05
C LEU A 108 -5.56 24.53 2.53
N GLY A 109 -6.56 24.00 1.82
CA GLY A 109 -6.56 23.87 0.35
C GLY A 109 -5.53 22.87 -0.19
N LEU A 110 -5.18 21.83 0.57
CA LEU A 110 -4.30 20.77 0.11
C LEU A 110 -5.02 19.78 -0.81
N GLN A 111 -4.32 19.30 -1.84
CA GLN A 111 -4.82 18.31 -2.79
C GLN A 111 -4.61 16.89 -2.26
N LEU A 112 -5.49 15.97 -2.69
CA LEU A 112 -5.36 14.53 -2.42
C LEU A 112 -4.45 13.88 -3.48
N PRO A 113 -3.82 12.73 -3.17
CA PRO A 113 -3.87 11.97 -1.90
C PRO A 113 -3.13 12.66 -0.73
N LEU A 114 -3.43 12.23 0.50
CA LEU A 114 -2.95 12.84 1.73
C LEU A 114 -2.43 11.80 2.73
N ILE A 115 -1.21 11.96 3.24
CA ILE A 115 -0.70 11.23 4.40
C ILE A 115 -0.92 12.06 5.67
N VAL A 116 -1.66 11.51 6.62
CA VAL A 116 -1.88 12.11 7.94
C VAL A 116 -0.99 11.41 8.96
N ARG A 117 -0.06 12.13 9.58
CA ARG A 117 0.84 11.61 10.62
C ARG A 117 0.42 12.09 12.01
N PHE A 118 0.50 11.18 12.99
CA PHE A 118 0.12 11.36 14.38
C PHE A 118 1.33 11.16 15.31
N PRO A 119 2.08 12.23 15.65
CA PRO A 119 3.23 12.14 16.55
C PRO A 119 2.88 11.59 17.94
N ASP A 120 1.65 11.85 18.43
CA ASP A 120 1.21 11.35 19.74
C ASP A 120 1.07 9.82 19.76
N VAL A 121 0.58 9.23 18.66
CA VAL A 121 0.53 7.76 18.47
C VAL A 121 1.95 7.19 18.46
N LEU A 122 2.87 7.82 17.73
CA LEU A 122 4.28 7.41 17.68
C LEU A 122 4.93 7.45 19.08
N LYS A 123 4.66 8.51 19.85
CA LYS A 123 5.10 8.65 21.23
C LYS A 123 4.55 7.51 22.10
N ASN A 124 3.25 7.26 22.03
CA ASN A 124 2.60 6.19 22.81
C ASN A 124 3.16 4.81 22.45
N ARG A 125 3.44 4.52 21.17
CA ARG A 125 4.08 3.26 20.75
C ARG A 125 5.45 3.06 21.40
N LEU A 126 6.28 4.10 21.45
CA LEU A 126 7.59 4.05 22.12
C LEU A 126 7.45 3.83 23.63
N GLU A 127 6.54 4.55 24.28
CA GLU A 127 6.28 4.43 25.72
C GLU A 127 5.73 3.05 26.10
N CYS A 128 4.81 2.49 25.30
CA CYS A 128 4.27 1.14 25.49
C CYS A 128 5.36 0.06 25.32
N LEU A 129 6.23 0.19 24.31
CA LEU A 129 7.35 -0.74 24.10
C LEU A 129 8.30 -0.72 25.31
N GLN A 130 8.70 0.47 25.76
CA GLN A 130 9.55 0.59 26.94
C GLN A 130 8.87 0.01 28.18
N SER A 131 7.60 0.35 28.41
CA SER A 131 6.85 -0.09 29.59
C SER A 131 6.68 -1.61 29.63
N ALA A 132 6.43 -2.26 28.49
CA ALA A 132 6.33 -3.71 28.40
C ALA A 132 7.63 -4.40 28.84
N PHE A 133 8.78 -3.91 28.37
CA PHE A 133 10.08 -4.42 28.79
C PHE A 133 10.40 -4.11 30.25
N ASP A 134 10.12 -2.90 30.74
CA ASP A 134 10.35 -2.53 32.14
C ASP A 134 9.51 -3.41 33.08
N CYS A 135 8.25 -3.67 32.73
CA CYS A 135 7.38 -4.60 33.47
C CYS A 135 7.95 -6.02 33.49
N ALA A 136 8.38 -6.55 32.34
CA ALA A 136 8.98 -7.89 32.24
C ALA A 136 10.30 -8.00 33.04
N ILE A 137 11.12 -6.95 33.01
CA ILE A 137 12.39 -6.89 33.75
C ILE A 137 12.13 -6.88 35.27
N GLN A 138 11.18 -6.09 35.74
CA GLN A 138 10.82 -6.03 37.15
C GLN A 138 10.18 -7.34 37.64
N SER A 139 9.22 -7.89 36.88
CA SER A 139 8.49 -9.11 37.27
C SER A 139 9.39 -10.34 37.30
N LEU A 140 10.36 -10.42 36.38
CA LEU A 140 11.33 -11.51 36.30
C LEU A 140 12.62 -11.21 37.07
N GLY A 141 12.73 -10.10 37.82
CA GLY A 141 13.94 -9.79 38.60
C GLY A 141 15.23 -9.80 37.76
N TYR A 142 15.17 -9.21 36.56
CA TYR A 142 16.31 -9.11 35.66
C TYR A 142 17.21 -7.93 36.07
N ASP A 143 18.47 -8.20 36.44
CA ASP A 143 19.43 -7.21 36.96
C ASP A 143 19.86 -6.04 36.01
N SER A 144 19.46 -6.06 34.75
CA SER A 144 19.83 -5.04 33.75
C SER A 144 18.57 -4.38 33.16
N HIS A 145 18.71 -3.60 32.09
CA HIS A 145 17.61 -2.82 31.51
C HIS A 145 17.43 -3.08 30.01
N TYR A 146 16.29 -2.61 29.48
CA TYR A 146 16.01 -2.56 28.06
C TYR A 146 16.34 -1.18 27.47
N GLN A 147 16.90 -1.16 26.27
CA GLN A 147 17.20 0.05 25.51
C GLN A 147 16.92 -0.19 24.02
N GLY A 148 15.82 0.34 23.51
CA GLY A 148 15.43 0.20 22.12
C GLY A 148 16.24 1.08 21.16
N VAL A 149 16.29 0.65 19.90
CA VAL A 149 16.98 1.36 18.80
C VAL A 149 16.03 1.41 17.60
N PHE A 150 15.92 2.57 16.94
CA PHE A 150 15.06 2.70 15.76
C PHE A 150 15.89 2.53 14.48
N PRO A 151 15.63 1.50 13.68
CA PRO A 151 16.26 1.34 12.38
C PRO A 151 15.68 2.34 11.39
N VAL A 152 16.50 3.31 10.99
CA VAL A 152 16.08 4.46 10.17
C VAL A 152 15.55 4.02 8.80
N LYS A 153 16.00 2.86 8.31
CA LYS A 153 15.51 2.23 7.07
C LYS A 153 13.99 2.04 7.01
N CYS A 154 13.32 1.93 8.17
CA CYS A 154 11.88 1.75 8.23
C CYS A 154 11.10 3.03 7.87
N ASN A 155 11.63 4.20 8.21
CA ASN A 155 11.09 5.50 7.81
C ASN A 155 12.17 6.58 8.05
N GLN A 156 12.78 7.07 6.98
CA GLN A 156 13.87 8.06 7.00
C GLN A 156 13.36 9.51 7.09
N ASP A 157 12.05 9.73 7.15
CA ASP A 157 11.50 11.08 7.22
C ASP A 157 12.06 11.82 8.43
N ARG A 158 12.54 13.04 8.16
CA ARG A 158 13.18 13.90 9.15
C ARG A 158 12.35 14.03 10.43
N PHE A 159 11.05 14.27 10.32
CA PHE A 159 10.22 14.54 11.49
C PHE A 159 9.92 13.27 12.26
N VAL A 160 9.79 12.12 11.59
CA VAL A 160 9.63 10.82 12.26
C VAL A 160 10.88 10.52 13.08
N VAL A 161 12.07 10.67 12.51
CA VAL A 161 13.34 10.42 13.21
C VAL A 161 13.57 11.43 14.35
N GLU A 162 13.34 12.73 14.11
CA GLU A 162 13.44 13.76 15.14
C GLU A 162 12.47 13.50 16.31
N ASP A 163 11.23 13.08 16.03
CA ASP A 163 10.24 12.71 17.04
C ASP A 163 10.69 11.49 17.84
N ILE A 164 11.19 10.43 17.20
CA ILE A 164 11.68 9.23 17.88
C ILE A 164 12.83 9.57 18.83
N VAL A 165 13.81 10.35 18.37
CA VAL A 165 14.94 10.76 19.22
C VAL A 165 14.45 11.62 20.40
N ARG A 166 13.49 12.52 20.16
CA ARG A 166 12.92 13.37 21.21
C ARG A 166 12.13 12.58 22.24
N PHE A 167 11.18 11.75 21.79
CA PHE A 167 10.28 10.97 22.65
C PHE A 167 11.01 9.83 23.35
N GLY A 168 12.02 9.25 22.70
CA GLY A 168 12.86 8.19 23.24
C GLY A 168 13.98 8.64 24.18
N SER A 169 14.23 9.95 24.30
CA SER A 169 15.32 10.49 25.13
C SER A 169 15.28 10.04 26.61
N PRO A 170 14.13 10.00 27.31
CA PRO A 170 14.05 9.49 28.69
C PRO A 170 14.49 8.03 28.84
N PHE A 171 14.39 7.25 27.75
CA PHE A 171 14.64 5.80 27.72
C PHE A 171 15.99 5.44 27.08
N ARG A 172 16.84 6.43 26.79
CA ARG A 172 18.10 6.27 26.04
C ARG A 172 17.88 5.63 24.65
N PHE A 173 16.72 5.86 24.04
CA PHE A 173 16.38 5.22 22.76
C PHE A 173 17.35 5.65 21.65
N GLY A 174 17.94 4.68 20.95
CA GLY A 174 18.97 4.87 19.95
C GLY A 174 18.47 4.88 18.51
N LEU A 175 19.40 5.02 17.56
CA LEU A 175 19.15 4.87 16.13
C LEU A 175 20.06 3.78 15.53
N GLU A 176 19.54 3.06 14.54
CA GLU A 176 20.29 2.11 13.73
C GLU A 176 20.41 2.62 12.30
N ALA A 177 21.60 2.48 11.73
CA ALA A 177 21.94 2.87 10.38
C ALA A 177 22.50 1.67 9.62
N GLY A 178 21.93 1.40 8.45
CA GLY A 178 22.36 0.34 7.53
C GLY A 178 23.22 0.84 6.36
N SER A 179 23.43 2.15 6.23
CA SER A 179 24.14 2.78 5.11
C SER A 179 24.84 4.09 5.50
N LYS A 180 25.74 4.60 4.64
CA LYS A 180 26.47 5.86 4.89
C LYS A 180 25.56 7.07 5.09
N PRO A 181 24.53 7.32 4.25
CA PRO A 181 23.62 8.45 4.46
C PRO A 181 22.85 8.33 5.78
N GLU A 182 22.46 7.11 6.15
CA GLU A 182 21.77 6.85 7.41
C GLU A 182 22.66 7.11 8.62
N ILE A 183 23.97 6.84 8.58
CA ILE A 183 24.89 7.23 9.66
C ILE A 183 24.90 8.74 9.83
N LEU A 184 25.05 9.50 8.74
CA LEU A 184 25.12 10.97 8.81
C LEU A 184 23.82 11.54 9.40
N LEU A 185 22.68 11.00 8.97
CA LEU A 185 21.37 11.34 9.52
C LEU A 185 21.29 10.98 11.01
N ALA A 186 21.68 9.76 11.39
CA ALA A 186 21.59 9.28 12.75
C ALA A 186 22.51 10.05 13.70
N MET A 187 23.76 10.32 13.31
CA MET A 187 24.70 11.15 14.05
C MET A 187 24.14 12.56 14.26
N SER A 188 23.60 13.19 13.21
CA SER A 188 23.01 14.53 13.29
C SER A 188 21.82 14.57 14.26
N CYS A 189 20.95 13.57 14.23
CA CYS A 189 19.78 13.51 15.11
C CYS A 189 20.18 13.21 16.56
N LEU A 190 21.08 12.25 16.79
CA LEU A 190 21.52 11.85 18.13
C LEU A 190 22.31 12.94 18.88
N CYS A 191 22.90 13.91 18.19
CA CYS A 191 23.45 15.11 18.82
C CYS A 191 22.42 15.90 19.65
N LYS A 192 21.12 15.75 19.37
CA LYS A 192 20.01 16.35 20.14
C LYS A 192 19.32 15.33 21.07
N GLY A 193 19.78 14.08 21.06
CA GLY A 193 19.20 12.97 21.81
C GLY A 193 19.83 12.78 23.19
N ASN A 194 19.60 11.60 23.76
CA ASN A 194 20.26 11.19 24.99
C ASN A 194 21.73 10.82 24.72
N PRO A 195 22.72 11.29 25.51
CA PRO A 195 24.13 10.94 25.33
C PRO A 195 24.44 9.43 25.39
N ASP A 196 23.64 8.66 26.12
CA ASP A 196 23.80 7.21 26.27
C ASP A 196 23.10 6.41 25.16
N ALA A 197 22.36 7.08 24.27
CA ALA A 197 21.64 6.45 23.17
C ALA A 197 22.61 5.77 22.18
N PHE A 198 22.31 4.52 21.83
CA PHE A 198 23.13 3.78 20.87
C PHE A 198 23.01 4.36 19.46
N LEU A 199 24.13 4.36 18.75
CA LEU A 199 24.17 4.40 17.29
C LEU A 199 24.67 3.02 16.81
N VAL A 200 23.75 2.16 16.38
CA VAL A 200 24.10 0.82 15.87
C VAL A 200 24.36 0.91 14.38
N CYS A 201 25.50 0.42 13.93
CA CYS A 201 25.92 0.49 12.53
C CYS A 201 25.94 -0.91 11.89
N ASN A 202 24.93 -1.22 11.10
CA ASN A 202 24.79 -2.44 10.31
C ASN A 202 25.03 -2.18 8.80
N GLY A 203 24.83 -3.19 7.97
CA GLY A 203 25.02 -3.13 6.53
C GLY A 203 26.46 -3.32 6.07
N PHE A 204 26.70 -3.19 4.77
CA PHE A 204 28.04 -3.29 4.19
C PHE A 204 28.88 -2.05 4.49
N LYS A 205 30.10 -2.26 5.00
CA LYS A 205 30.96 -1.17 5.48
C LYS A 205 32.25 -1.11 4.69
N ASP A 206 32.47 0.03 4.05
CA ASP A 206 33.76 0.38 3.46
C ASP A 206 34.56 1.30 4.40
N ALA A 207 35.72 1.76 3.93
CA ALA A 207 36.64 2.55 4.76
C ALA A 207 36.03 3.88 5.22
N GLU A 208 35.23 4.52 4.37
CA GLU A 208 34.54 5.78 4.71
C GLU A 208 33.46 5.53 5.77
N TYR A 209 32.64 4.49 5.59
CA TYR A 209 31.63 4.11 6.57
C TYR A 209 32.26 3.88 7.94
N VAL A 210 33.31 3.04 8.03
CA VAL A 210 33.99 2.74 9.30
C VAL A 210 34.62 4.00 9.90
N SER A 211 35.21 4.86 9.07
CA SER A 211 35.79 6.13 9.54
C SER A 211 34.73 7.07 10.13
N LEU A 212 33.54 7.14 9.53
CA LEU A 212 32.42 7.91 10.07
C LEU A 212 31.93 7.35 11.42
N ALA A 213 31.83 6.03 11.55
CA ALA A 213 31.45 5.41 12.82
C ALA A 213 32.50 5.67 13.93
N LEU A 214 33.79 5.62 13.60
CA LEU A 214 34.87 5.99 14.53
C LEU A 214 34.88 7.51 14.84
N LEU A 215 34.51 8.36 13.89
CA LEU A 215 34.30 9.78 14.13
C LEU A 215 33.14 10.01 15.11
N GLY A 216 32.05 9.26 14.98
CA GLY A 216 30.94 9.28 15.94
C GLY A 216 31.41 9.06 17.39
N ARG A 217 32.33 8.11 17.61
CA ARG A 217 32.98 7.91 18.92
C ARG A 217 33.76 9.14 19.39
N LYS A 218 34.51 9.81 18.51
CA LYS A 218 35.22 11.07 18.87
C LYS A 218 34.25 12.20 19.21
N LEU A 219 33.07 12.19 18.62
CA LEU A 219 31.97 13.12 18.93
C LEU A 219 31.16 12.72 20.17
N ALA A 220 31.67 11.76 20.95
CA ALA A 220 31.04 11.24 22.16
C ALA A 220 29.67 10.57 21.93
N LEU A 221 29.41 10.06 20.71
CA LEU A 221 28.26 9.20 20.46
C LEU A 221 28.56 7.76 20.88
N ASN A 222 27.55 7.06 21.37
CA ASN A 222 27.65 5.65 21.75
C ASN A 222 27.54 4.72 20.53
N THR A 223 28.48 4.88 19.60
CA THR A 223 28.50 4.18 18.31
C THR A 223 29.04 2.76 18.43
N VAL A 224 28.31 1.78 17.89
CA VAL A 224 28.70 0.37 17.82
C VAL A 224 28.81 -0.06 16.37
N ILE A 225 29.98 -0.58 15.98
CA ILE A 225 30.21 -1.11 14.63
C ILE A 225 29.93 -2.61 14.65
N VAL A 226 28.79 -3.02 14.08
CA VAL A 226 28.38 -4.43 14.06
C VAL A 226 29.01 -5.13 12.86
N LEU A 227 29.91 -6.08 13.09
CA LEU A 227 30.52 -6.85 12.01
C LEU A 227 29.51 -7.82 11.40
N GLU A 228 29.30 -7.70 10.09
CA GLU A 228 28.44 -8.60 9.31
C GLU A 228 29.24 -9.56 8.44
N GLN A 229 30.50 -9.23 8.16
CA GLN A 229 31.48 -10.06 7.44
C GLN A 229 32.80 -10.12 8.22
N GLU A 230 33.56 -11.21 8.06
CA GLU A 230 34.79 -11.43 8.82
C GLU A 230 35.88 -10.43 8.41
N GLU A 231 35.88 -10.05 7.13
CA GLU A 231 36.85 -9.16 6.50
C GLU A 231 36.72 -7.71 6.99
N GLU A 232 35.54 -7.30 7.48
CA GLU A 232 35.31 -5.97 8.05
C GLU A 232 36.20 -5.72 9.28
N LEU A 233 36.59 -6.77 10.01
CA LEU A 233 37.40 -6.64 11.22
C LEU A 233 38.78 -6.05 10.94
N ASP A 234 39.43 -6.44 9.84
CA ASP A 234 40.73 -5.88 9.45
C ASP A 234 40.65 -4.37 9.24
N LEU A 235 39.62 -3.96 8.50
CA LEU A 235 39.36 -2.57 8.20
C LEU A 235 39.10 -1.74 9.48
N VAL A 236 38.32 -2.29 10.41
CA VAL A 236 38.03 -1.64 11.70
C VAL A 236 39.30 -1.49 12.53
N ILE A 237 40.15 -2.52 12.62
CA ILE A 237 41.41 -2.47 13.39
C ILE A 237 42.36 -1.43 12.78
N ASP A 238 42.58 -1.48 11.46
CA ASP A 238 43.49 -0.59 10.75
C ASP A 238 43.09 0.88 10.91
N LEU A 239 41.81 1.19 10.72
CA LEU A 239 41.30 2.57 10.83
C LEU A 239 41.25 3.04 12.28
N SER A 240 40.90 2.17 13.23
CA SER A 240 40.97 2.44 14.67
C SER A 240 42.38 2.91 15.07
N GLN A 241 43.41 2.18 14.63
CA GLN A 241 44.81 2.52 14.91
C GLN A 241 45.22 3.84 14.24
N LYS A 242 44.88 4.04 12.95
CA LYS A 242 45.18 5.28 12.23
C LYS A 242 44.52 6.51 12.86
N MET A 243 43.28 6.37 13.33
CA MET A 243 42.51 7.48 13.91
C MET A 243 42.76 7.67 15.41
N ASN A 244 43.50 6.75 16.04
CA ASN A 244 43.70 6.66 17.49
C ASN A 244 42.37 6.65 18.27
N VAL A 245 41.43 5.82 17.83
CA VAL A 245 40.11 5.66 18.46
C VAL A 245 39.91 4.19 18.79
N ARG A 246 39.68 3.87 20.07
CA ARG A 246 39.32 2.51 20.46
C ARG A 246 37.86 2.24 20.07
N PRO A 247 37.57 1.28 19.17
CA PRO A 247 36.23 1.04 18.66
C PRO A 247 35.37 0.30 19.70
N VAL A 248 34.05 0.42 19.53
CA VAL A 248 33.10 -0.54 20.12
C VAL A 248 32.59 -1.41 18.98
N ILE A 249 32.83 -2.71 19.11
CA ILE A 249 32.56 -3.72 18.10
C ILE A 249 31.36 -4.55 18.55
N GLY A 250 30.43 -4.78 17.63
CA GLY A 250 29.40 -5.79 17.73
C GLY A 250 29.65 -6.93 16.73
N LEU A 251 29.00 -8.07 16.92
CA LEU A 251 29.00 -9.18 15.95
C LEU A 251 27.57 -9.54 15.61
N ARG A 252 27.25 -9.63 14.32
CA ARG A 252 25.99 -10.24 13.87
C ARG A 252 26.17 -11.74 13.75
N ALA A 253 25.46 -12.53 14.56
CA ALA A 253 25.53 -13.99 14.51
C ALA A 253 24.48 -14.59 13.58
N LYS A 254 24.89 -15.62 12.83
CA LYS A 254 23.96 -16.51 12.11
C LYS A 254 23.44 -17.57 13.08
N LEU A 255 22.15 -17.51 13.36
CA LEU A 255 21.46 -18.54 14.14
C LEU A 255 21.17 -19.78 13.28
N ARG A 256 21.02 -20.93 13.93
CA ARG A 256 20.56 -22.17 13.30
C ARG A 256 19.05 -22.25 13.29
N THR A 257 18.40 -21.61 14.25
CA THR A 257 16.94 -21.45 14.31
C THR A 257 16.44 -20.79 13.03
N LYS A 258 15.43 -21.39 12.39
CA LYS A 258 14.85 -20.92 11.12
C LYS A 258 13.45 -20.38 11.34
N HIS A 259 13.14 -19.27 10.67
CA HIS A 259 11.77 -18.79 10.48
C HIS A 259 11.21 -19.37 9.17
N SER A 260 9.98 -19.87 9.16
CA SER A 260 9.25 -20.26 7.94
C SER A 260 8.49 -19.06 7.35
N GLY A 261 8.02 -19.15 6.10
CA GLY A 261 7.25 -18.07 5.44
C GLY A 261 8.08 -17.15 4.54
N HIS A 262 7.47 -16.07 4.03
CA HIS A 262 8.10 -15.13 3.07
C HIS A 262 9.44 -14.56 3.57
N PHE A 263 9.60 -14.35 4.88
CA PHE A 263 10.83 -13.83 5.48
C PHE A 263 11.85 -14.89 5.88
N GLY A 264 11.52 -16.18 5.74
CA GLY A 264 12.39 -17.28 6.17
C GLY A 264 13.72 -17.39 5.43
N SER A 265 13.80 -16.87 4.20
CA SER A 265 15.03 -16.84 3.39
C SER A 265 16.08 -15.87 3.93
N THR A 266 15.68 -14.89 4.74
CA THR A 266 16.59 -13.90 5.36
C THR A 266 17.28 -14.41 6.63
N SER A 267 16.87 -15.58 7.12
CA SER A 267 17.25 -16.13 8.42
C SER A 267 17.95 -17.48 8.31
N GLY A 268 18.68 -17.88 9.35
CA GLY A 268 19.44 -19.12 9.36
C GLY A 268 20.84 -19.00 8.72
N GLU A 269 21.54 -20.14 8.62
CA GLU A 269 22.92 -20.22 8.14
C GLU A 269 23.14 -19.67 6.71
N LYS A 270 22.09 -19.71 5.87
CA LYS A 270 22.09 -19.19 4.49
C LYS A 270 21.75 -17.70 4.38
N GLY A 271 21.48 -17.01 5.50
CA GLY A 271 21.20 -15.58 5.51
C GLY A 271 22.31 -14.76 4.86
N LYS A 272 21.94 -13.63 4.23
CA LYS A 272 22.86 -12.74 3.51
C LYS A 272 23.96 -12.15 4.40
N PHE A 273 23.63 -11.89 5.66
CA PHE A 273 24.48 -11.19 6.61
C PHE A 273 24.76 -12.04 7.85
N GLY A 274 25.87 -11.74 8.53
CA GLY A 274 26.25 -12.34 9.79
C GLY A 274 27.30 -13.43 9.66
N LEU A 275 27.90 -13.74 10.81
CA LEU A 275 29.02 -14.64 10.96
C LEU A 275 28.55 -16.01 11.42
N THR A 276 29.08 -17.04 10.78
CA THR A 276 28.97 -18.42 11.28
C THR A 276 29.79 -18.59 12.56
N THR A 277 29.53 -19.66 13.31
CA THR A 277 30.26 -19.94 14.56
C THR A 277 31.77 -20.05 14.34
N THR A 278 32.19 -20.64 13.22
CA THR A 278 33.61 -20.74 12.83
C THR A 278 34.23 -19.36 12.64
N GLN A 279 33.53 -18.46 11.95
CA GLN A 279 34.00 -17.08 11.73
C GLN A 279 34.07 -16.30 13.03
N ILE A 280 33.07 -16.46 13.91
CA ILE A 280 33.06 -15.82 15.24
C ILE A 280 34.29 -16.24 16.06
N VAL A 281 34.64 -17.53 16.08
CA VAL A 281 35.85 -18.01 16.79
C VAL A 281 37.13 -17.41 16.19
N ARG A 282 37.21 -17.25 14.87
CA ARG A 282 38.35 -16.61 14.21
C ARG A 282 38.44 -15.11 14.54
N VAL A 283 37.32 -14.39 14.53
CA VAL A 283 37.24 -12.99 14.96
C VAL A 283 37.72 -12.84 16.41
N MET A 284 37.25 -13.70 17.31
CA MET A 284 37.72 -13.73 18.70
C MET A 284 39.22 -13.97 18.82
N GLY A 285 39.76 -14.94 18.07
CA GLY A 285 41.19 -15.22 18.03
C GLY A 285 42.01 -14.00 17.56
N LYS A 286 41.53 -13.29 16.54
CA LYS A 286 42.18 -12.09 16.01
C LYS A 286 42.13 -10.91 16.98
N LEU A 287 40.96 -10.64 17.59
CA LEU A 287 40.81 -9.63 18.63
C LEU A 287 41.69 -9.93 19.85
N SER A 288 41.88 -11.20 20.20
CA SER A 288 42.81 -11.61 21.24
C SER A 288 44.27 -11.32 20.87
N GLN A 289 44.67 -11.60 19.63
CA GLN A 289 46.04 -11.35 19.15
C GLN A 289 46.37 -9.86 19.08
N THR A 290 45.37 -9.01 18.80
CA THR A 290 45.54 -7.55 18.76
C THR A 290 45.29 -6.85 20.10
N GLY A 291 44.91 -7.58 21.16
CA GLY A 291 44.63 -7.00 22.47
C GLY A 291 43.39 -6.11 22.50
N MET A 292 42.35 -6.47 21.72
CA MET A 292 41.11 -5.71 21.52
C MET A 292 39.85 -6.49 21.93
N LEU A 293 39.96 -7.56 22.72
CA LEU A 293 38.78 -8.31 23.22
C LEU A 293 37.81 -7.46 24.03
N ASP A 294 38.31 -6.42 24.71
CA ASP A 294 37.50 -5.44 25.44
C ASP A 294 36.62 -4.57 24.52
N CYS A 295 36.98 -4.47 23.24
CA CYS A 295 36.23 -3.71 22.24
C CYS A 295 34.97 -4.45 21.80
N LEU A 296 34.93 -5.78 21.92
CA LEU A 296 33.74 -6.56 21.58
C LEU A 296 32.73 -6.53 22.72
N GLN A 297 31.61 -5.84 22.50
CA GLN A 297 30.64 -5.52 23.56
C GLN A 297 29.18 -5.86 23.20
N LEU A 298 28.85 -6.12 21.93
CA LEU A 298 27.48 -6.34 21.49
C LEU A 298 27.35 -7.61 20.65
N LEU A 299 26.36 -8.44 20.96
CA LEU A 299 25.94 -9.55 20.10
C LEU A 299 24.62 -9.17 19.45
N HIS A 300 24.61 -9.05 18.13
CA HIS A 300 23.41 -8.82 17.33
C HIS A 300 22.97 -10.11 16.64
N PHE A 301 21.68 -10.31 16.48
CA PHE A 301 21.13 -11.35 15.61
C PHE A 301 19.79 -10.88 15.05
N HIS A 302 19.34 -11.57 14.00
CA HIS A 302 18.04 -11.27 13.40
C HIS A 302 17.34 -12.58 13.06
N ILE A 303 16.18 -12.82 13.68
CA ILE A 303 15.34 -14.00 13.41
C ILE A 303 14.52 -13.81 12.13
N GLY A 304 14.28 -12.56 11.70
CA GLY A 304 13.47 -12.19 10.53
C GLY A 304 12.50 -11.04 10.86
N SER A 305 11.88 -10.46 9.84
CA SER A 305 10.76 -9.52 10.03
C SER A 305 9.46 -10.29 10.29
N GLN A 306 8.54 -9.70 11.05
CA GLN A 306 7.19 -10.25 11.30
C GLN A 306 7.22 -11.67 11.93
N ILE A 307 7.86 -11.81 13.10
CA ILE A 307 7.90 -13.08 13.83
C ILE A 307 6.48 -13.39 14.35
N PRO A 308 5.89 -14.56 14.06
CA PRO A 308 4.47 -14.82 14.30
C PRO A 308 4.16 -15.34 15.72
N SER A 309 5.13 -15.95 16.40
CA SER A 309 4.91 -16.56 17.72
C SER A 309 6.05 -16.32 18.71
N THR A 310 5.72 -16.33 20.00
CA THR A 310 6.69 -16.22 21.11
C THR A 310 7.54 -17.49 21.27
N SER A 311 7.07 -18.66 20.81
CA SER A 311 7.87 -19.89 20.82
C SER A 311 9.09 -19.77 19.92
N LEU A 312 8.89 -19.35 18.67
CA LEU A 312 9.97 -19.13 17.72
C LEU A 312 10.93 -18.04 18.18
N LEU A 313 10.38 -16.96 18.76
CA LEU A 313 11.17 -15.91 19.38
C LEU A 313 12.06 -16.45 20.49
N SER A 314 11.47 -17.18 21.45
CA SER A 314 12.18 -17.73 22.61
C SER A 314 13.30 -18.68 22.19
N ASP A 315 13.06 -19.53 21.18
CA ASP A 315 14.07 -20.45 20.64
C ASP A 315 15.28 -19.69 20.06
N GLY A 316 15.03 -18.67 19.24
CA GLY A 316 16.08 -17.84 18.65
C GLY A 316 16.85 -17.02 19.69
N VAL A 317 16.15 -16.41 20.64
CA VAL A 317 16.76 -15.65 21.73
C VAL A 317 17.59 -16.56 22.65
N ALA A 318 17.11 -17.77 22.95
CA ALA A 318 17.84 -18.73 23.77
C ALA A 318 19.14 -19.19 23.10
N GLU A 319 19.12 -19.46 21.79
CA GLU A 319 20.33 -19.77 21.02
C GLU A 319 21.35 -18.63 21.08
N ALA A 320 20.90 -17.39 20.84
CA ALA A 320 21.76 -16.21 20.90
C ALA A 320 22.30 -15.94 22.30
N ALA A 321 21.50 -16.13 23.36
CA ALA A 321 21.94 -15.97 24.74
C ALA A 321 23.01 -16.99 25.13
N GLN A 322 22.97 -18.22 24.59
CA GLN A 322 24.05 -19.20 24.78
C GLN A 322 25.33 -18.73 24.11
N LEU A 323 25.24 -18.23 22.87
CA LEU A 323 26.37 -17.67 22.15
C LEU A 323 26.99 -16.48 22.90
N TYR A 324 26.15 -15.58 23.43
CA TYR A 324 26.57 -14.47 24.27
C TYR A 324 27.39 -14.95 25.49
N CYS A 325 26.90 -15.95 26.21
CA CYS A 325 27.60 -16.51 27.38
C CYS A 325 28.94 -17.15 26.99
N GLU A 326 29.02 -17.82 25.84
CA GLU A 326 30.28 -18.39 25.34
C GLU A 326 31.28 -17.30 24.93
N LEU A 327 30.84 -16.19 24.35
CA LEU A 327 31.70 -15.03 24.08
C LEU A 327 32.29 -14.44 25.37
N VAL A 328 31.48 -14.29 26.42
CA VAL A 328 31.95 -13.89 27.75
C VAL A 328 33.00 -14.87 28.28
N ARG A 329 32.72 -16.18 28.20
CA ARG A 329 33.67 -17.24 28.63
C ARG A 329 35.01 -17.17 27.88
N LEU A 330 34.99 -16.77 26.60
CA LEU A 330 36.18 -16.60 25.76
C LEU A 330 36.95 -15.29 26.04
N GLY A 331 36.50 -14.45 26.97
CA GLY A 331 37.16 -13.19 27.34
C GLY A 331 36.54 -11.93 26.72
N ALA A 332 35.42 -12.09 25.99
CA ALA A 332 34.48 -11.05 25.57
C ALA A 332 34.12 -10.07 26.68
N HIS A 333 34.33 -8.75 26.54
CA HIS A 333 33.71 -7.78 27.45
C HIS A 333 32.27 -7.43 27.01
N MET A 334 31.46 -8.48 26.83
CA MET A 334 30.10 -8.37 26.35
C MET A 334 29.22 -7.59 27.34
N LYS A 335 28.33 -6.74 26.80
CA LYS A 335 27.41 -5.89 27.56
C LYS A 335 25.99 -5.92 27.03
N VAL A 336 25.81 -6.05 25.72
CA VAL A 336 24.52 -5.88 25.06
C VAL A 336 24.18 -7.13 24.25
N ILE A 337 22.94 -7.58 24.36
CA ILE A 337 22.34 -8.51 23.42
C ILE A 337 21.29 -7.75 22.61
N ASP A 338 21.52 -7.64 21.32
CA ASP A 338 20.63 -7.00 20.38
C ASP A 338 19.88 -8.06 19.59
N ILE A 339 18.57 -8.13 19.83
CA ILE A 339 17.69 -9.13 19.23
C ILE A 339 17.25 -8.73 17.81
N GLY A 340 17.69 -7.57 17.34
CA GLY A 340 17.31 -6.99 16.06
C GLY A 340 15.82 -6.66 15.99
N GLY A 341 15.30 -6.57 14.76
CA GLY A 341 13.87 -6.41 14.52
C GLY A 341 13.10 -7.72 14.64
N GLY A 342 11.84 -7.70 14.21
CA GLY A 342 11.00 -8.90 14.12
C GLY A 342 9.76 -8.88 14.98
N LEU A 343 9.63 -7.90 15.90
CA LEU A 343 8.35 -7.58 16.53
C LEU A 343 7.31 -7.32 15.43
N GLY A 344 6.34 -8.23 15.31
CA GLY A 344 5.34 -8.21 14.26
C GLY A 344 4.16 -7.29 14.59
N ILE A 345 3.32 -7.09 13.59
CA ILE A 345 2.08 -6.30 13.69
C ILE A 345 0.93 -7.13 13.17
N ASP A 346 -0.23 -7.01 13.82
CA ASP A 346 -1.45 -7.62 13.36
C ASP A 346 -2.11 -6.78 12.26
N TYR A 347 -1.78 -7.03 10.99
CA TYR A 347 -2.35 -6.29 9.86
C TYR A 347 -3.78 -6.72 9.53
N ASP A 348 -4.18 -7.96 9.84
CA ASP A 348 -5.50 -8.49 9.49
C ASP A 348 -6.48 -8.59 10.68
N GLY A 349 -5.98 -8.36 11.90
CA GLY A 349 -6.75 -8.39 13.14
C GLY A 349 -7.08 -9.80 13.63
N SER A 350 -6.50 -10.85 13.03
CA SER A 350 -6.84 -12.25 13.32
C SER A 350 -6.15 -12.80 14.57
N LYS A 351 -5.09 -12.15 15.07
CA LYS A 351 -4.22 -12.63 16.14
C LYS A 351 -3.73 -14.07 15.94
N CYS A 352 -3.38 -14.41 14.70
CA CYS A 352 -3.04 -15.79 14.31
C CYS A 352 -1.55 -15.94 13.98
N GLY A 353 -0.91 -16.95 14.57
CA GLY A 353 0.50 -17.26 14.33
C GLY A 353 0.76 -18.06 13.05
N GLU A 354 -0.30 -18.49 12.37
CA GLU A 354 -0.24 -19.19 11.08
C GLU A 354 -0.41 -18.24 9.89
N SER A 355 -0.80 -16.98 10.15
CA SER A 355 -0.93 -15.93 9.13
C SER A 355 0.37 -15.13 9.01
N ASP A 356 0.87 -14.95 7.78
CA ASP A 356 2.03 -14.09 7.49
C ASP A 356 1.73 -12.58 7.67
N LEU A 357 0.46 -12.24 7.91
CA LEU A 357 -0.05 -10.89 8.12
C LEU A 357 -0.33 -10.57 9.58
N SER A 358 -0.25 -11.55 10.49
CA SER A 358 -0.64 -11.40 11.89
C SER A 358 0.45 -11.87 12.87
N VAL A 359 0.14 -11.80 14.16
CA VAL A 359 0.95 -12.32 15.27
C VAL A 359 0.05 -12.94 16.34
N ALA A 360 0.52 -14.01 16.99
CA ALA A 360 -0.20 -14.70 18.06
C ALA A 360 0.17 -14.21 19.47
N TYR A 361 0.66 -12.98 19.61
CA TYR A 361 1.14 -12.45 20.89
C TYR A 361 0.86 -10.96 21.05
N THR A 362 0.82 -10.55 22.30
CA THR A 362 0.81 -9.16 22.75
C THR A 362 2.23 -8.61 22.92
N LEU A 363 2.33 -7.29 23.07
CA LEU A 363 3.63 -6.63 23.28
C LEU A 363 4.28 -7.06 24.60
N GLU A 364 3.46 -7.27 25.62
CA GLU A 364 3.85 -7.73 26.95
C GLU A 364 4.38 -9.17 26.90
N GLU A 365 3.68 -10.08 26.22
CA GLU A 365 4.14 -11.46 26.02
C GLU A 365 5.44 -11.53 25.20
N TYR A 366 5.61 -10.65 24.20
CA TYR A 366 6.86 -10.51 23.46
C TYR A 366 8.02 -10.11 24.38
N ALA A 367 7.84 -9.06 25.19
CA ALA A 367 8.86 -8.58 26.11
C ALA A 367 9.20 -9.64 27.17
N GLU A 368 8.20 -10.28 27.77
CA GLU A 368 8.37 -11.34 28.75
C GLU A 368 9.16 -12.53 28.17
N ALA A 369 8.80 -13.00 26.97
CA ALA A 369 9.48 -14.10 26.29
C ALA A 369 10.97 -13.83 26.05
N VAL A 370 11.31 -12.61 25.63
CA VAL A 370 12.71 -12.18 25.44
C VAL A 370 13.45 -12.16 26.78
N VAL A 371 12.91 -11.45 27.78
CA VAL A 371 13.58 -11.29 29.09
C VAL A 371 13.76 -12.65 29.77
N ALA A 372 12.72 -13.49 29.77
CA ALA A 372 12.77 -14.83 30.35
C ALA A 372 13.84 -15.71 29.69
N SER A 373 13.92 -15.68 28.35
CA SER A 373 14.89 -16.49 27.60
C SER A 373 16.34 -16.07 27.88
N VAL A 374 16.62 -14.77 27.88
CA VAL A 374 17.97 -14.25 28.18
C VAL A 374 18.35 -14.53 29.63
N ARG A 375 17.45 -14.24 30.57
CA ARG A 375 17.63 -14.49 32.01
C ARG A 375 17.98 -15.95 32.27
N TYR A 376 17.15 -16.87 31.79
CA TYR A 376 17.30 -18.31 32.04
C TYR A 376 18.69 -18.82 31.66
N VAL A 377 19.22 -18.38 30.51
CA VAL A 377 20.55 -18.79 30.05
C VAL A 377 21.67 -18.15 30.87
N CYS A 378 21.56 -16.84 31.15
CA CYS A 378 22.58 -16.11 31.91
C CYS A 378 22.69 -16.61 33.36
N ASP A 379 21.57 -16.81 34.04
CA ASP A 379 21.50 -17.36 35.41
C ASP A 379 22.19 -18.73 35.49
N ARG A 380 21.88 -19.64 34.55
CA ARG A 380 22.47 -20.99 34.50
C ARG A 380 23.97 -20.99 34.25
N ARG A 381 24.50 -19.98 33.57
CA ARG A 381 25.93 -19.83 33.28
C ARG A 381 26.65 -18.90 34.26
N SER A 382 25.92 -18.34 35.23
CA SER A 382 26.42 -17.32 36.17
C SER A 382 27.07 -16.12 35.46
N VAL A 383 26.49 -15.71 34.33
CA VAL A 383 26.90 -14.54 33.56
C VAL A 383 25.98 -13.37 33.92
N LYS A 384 26.53 -12.16 34.03
CA LYS A 384 25.74 -10.96 34.29
C LYS A 384 24.74 -10.72 33.16
N HIS A 385 23.52 -10.32 33.52
CA HIS A 385 22.47 -9.96 32.58
C HIS A 385 22.92 -8.81 31.65
N PRO A 386 22.90 -8.98 30.32
CA PRO A 386 23.19 -7.90 29.37
C PRO A 386 22.12 -6.81 29.36
N VAL A 387 22.42 -5.66 28.75
CA VAL A 387 21.35 -4.77 28.25
C VAL A 387 20.66 -5.46 27.09
N ILE A 388 19.33 -5.50 27.12
CA ILE A 388 18.53 -6.02 26.01
C ILE A 388 18.24 -4.86 25.06
N CYS A 389 18.61 -5.04 23.78
CA CYS A 389 18.36 -4.08 22.71
C CYS A 389 17.43 -4.74 21.67
N SER A 390 16.52 -3.95 21.09
CA SER A 390 15.70 -4.38 19.95
C SER A 390 15.58 -3.27 18.90
N GLU A 391 15.47 -3.67 17.64
CA GLU A 391 15.37 -2.79 16.46
C GLU A 391 13.94 -2.84 15.88
N SER A 392 12.93 -2.61 16.72
CA SER A 392 11.51 -2.85 16.41
C SER A 392 10.86 -1.76 15.52
N GLY A 393 11.51 -1.38 14.42
CA GLY A 393 11.14 -0.23 13.58
C GLY A 393 9.70 -0.28 13.06
N ARG A 394 9.32 -1.34 12.34
CA ARG A 394 7.97 -1.54 11.80
C ARG A 394 6.90 -1.34 12.88
N ALA A 395 7.05 -2.05 14.00
CA ALA A 395 6.13 -1.99 15.13
C ALA A 395 5.95 -0.60 15.73
N ILE A 396 6.98 0.25 15.67
CA ILE A 396 6.92 1.63 16.19
C ILE A 396 6.17 2.54 15.22
N VAL A 397 6.49 2.49 13.92
CA VAL A 397 5.98 3.51 12.97
C VAL A 397 4.73 3.09 12.20
N SER A 398 4.34 1.82 12.10
CA SER A 398 3.19 1.47 11.24
C SER A 398 1.88 2.19 11.60
N HIS A 399 1.55 2.34 12.89
CA HIS A 399 0.27 2.94 13.32
C HIS A 399 0.26 4.48 13.26
N HIS A 400 1.40 5.13 13.12
CA HIS A 400 1.47 6.58 13.27
C HIS A 400 0.97 7.36 12.05
N SER A 401 0.73 6.71 10.91
CA SER A 401 0.27 7.37 9.69
C SER A 401 -0.89 6.66 9.01
N VAL A 402 -1.71 7.44 8.32
CA VAL A 402 -2.85 6.98 7.52
C VAL A 402 -2.79 7.68 6.17
N LEU A 403 -2.84 6.90 5.09
CA LEU A 403 -2.94 7.40 3.72
C LEU A 403 -4.42 7.54 3.35
N ILE A 404 -4.85 8.75 3.03
CA ILE A 404 -6.20 9.11 2.66
C ILE A 404 -6.27 9.41 1.17
N PHE A 405 -7.23 8.79 0.50
CA PHE A 405 -7.52 9.01 -0.92
C PHE A 405 -9.02 9.00 -1.16
N GLU A 406 -9.41 9.45 -2.35
CA GLU A 406 -10.81 9.61 -2.74
C GLU A 406 -11.16 8.62 -3.85
N ALA A 407 -12.33 7.99 -3.77
CA ALA A 407 -12.91 7.32 -4.93
C ALA A 407 -13.65 8.36 -5.77
N VAL A 408 -13.19 8.56 -7.00
CA VAL A 408 -13.68 9.59 -7.91
C VAL A 408 -14.87 9.13 -8.74
N SER A 409 -14.91 7.84 -9.08
CA SER A 409 -16.00 7.25 -9.85
C SER A 409 -16.09 5.75 -9.58
N ALA A 410 -17.24 5.18 -9.88
CA ALA A 410 -17.48 3.75 -9.82
C ALA A 410 -18.04 3.31 -11.17
N VAL A 411 -17.34 2.38 -11.82
CA VAL A 411 -17.79 1.78 -13.06
C VAL A 411 -18.64 0.57 -12.70
N LYS A 412 -19.94 0.69 -12.97
CA LYS A 412 -20.86 -0.44 -12.94
C LYS A 412 -20.72 -1.21 -14.25
N PRO A 413 -20.64 -2.56 -14.23
CA PRO A 413 -20.77 -3.34 -15.46
C PRO A 413 -22.04 -2.90 -16.18
N MET A 414 -21.91 -2.33 -17.38
CA MET A 414 -23.07 -1.84 -18.12
C MET A 414 -23.90 -3.03 -18.57
N VAL A 415 -25.17 -3.07 -18.15
CA VAL A 415 -26.14 -4.01 -18.69
C VAL A 415 -26.68 -3.37 -19.96
N HIS A 416 -26.14 -3.75 -21.12
CA HIS A 416 -26.80 -3.43 -22.38
C HIS A 416 -28.14 -4.16 -22.40
N GLN A 417 -29.25 -3.42 -22.39
CA GLN A 417 -30.57 -4.04 -22.60
C GLN A 417 -30.63 -4.45 -24.07
N ALA A 418 -30.45 -5.74 -24.35
CA ALA A 418 -30.60 -6.28 -25.70
C ALA A 418 -32.05 -6.01 -26.17
N ILE A 419 -32.20 -5.40 -27.34
CA ILE A 419 -33.50 -5.27 -28.02
C ILE A 419 -33.70 -6.57 -28.84
N PRO A 420 -34.91 -7.15 -28.93
CA PRO A 420 -35.13 -8.40 -29.67
C PRO A 420 -34.61 -8.42 -31.11
N ASP A 421 -34.61 -7.25 -31.77
CA ASP A 421 -34.12 -7.09 -33.14
C ASP A 421 -32.59 -7.26 -33.24
N ASP A 422 -31.84 -7.05 -32.15
CA ASP A 422 -30.37 -7.05 -32.17
C ASP A 422 -29.74 -8.45 -32.09
N ILE A 423 -30.54 -9.49 -31.78
CA ILE A 423 -30.08 -10.88 -31.64
C ILE A 423 -30.58 -11.80 -32.76
N GLN A 424 -31.26 -11.25 -33.76
CA GLN A 424 -31.82 -12.01 -34.88
C GLN A 424 -30.75 -12.72 -35.72
N PHE A 425 -29.54 -12.13 -35.82
CA PHE A 425 -28.41 -12.72 -36.52
C PHE A 425 -27.95 -14.06 -35.93
N LEU A 426 -28.18 -14.31 -34.62
CA LEU A 426 -27.85 -15.58 -33.98
C LEU A 426 -28.73 -16.73 -34.51
N LEU A 427 -29.92 -16.42 -35.05
CA LEU A 427 -30.84 -17.39 -35.63
C LEU A 427 -30.54 -17.70 -37.11
N GLU A 428 -29.68 -16.91 -37.76
CA GLU A 428 -29.33 -17.05 -39.18
C GLU A 428 -28.20 -18.07 -39.43
N GLY A 429 -27.33 -18.33 -38.44
CA GLY A 429 -26.27 -19.34 -38.51
C GLY A 429 -26.62 -20.64 -37.78
N GLU A 430 -26.51 -21.80 -38.43
CA GLU A 430 -26.91 -23.12 -37.87
C GLU A 430 -26.27 -23.43 -36.50
N GLU A 431 -24.97 -23.15 -36.34
CA GLU A 431 -24.24 -23.47 -35.10
C GLU A 431 -24.41 -22.42 -33.98
N ALA A 432 -24.59 -21.15 -34.34
CA ALA A 432 -24.89 -20.07 -33.37
C ALA A 432 -26.31 -20.23 -32.81
N ARG A 433 -27.24 -20.65 -33.67
CA ARG A 433 -28.61 -20.99 -33.30
C ARG A 433 -28.65 -22.16 -32.33
N ALA A 434 -27.90 -23.24 -32.59
CA ALA A 434 -27.84 -24.39 -31.68
C ALA A 434 -27.37 -23.99 -30.27
N ASN A 435 -26.33 -23.15 -30.17
CA ASN A 435 -25.85 -22.66 -28.87
C ASN A 435 -26.87 -21.76 -28.16
N TYR A 436 -27.57 -20.91 -28.91
CA TYR A 436 -28.63 -20.06 -28.35
C TYR A 436 -29.83 -20.90 -27.87
N GLU A 437 -30.24 -21.92 -28.63
CA GLU A 437 -31.30 -22.85 -28.26
C GLU A 437 -30.93 -23.69 -27.02
N ASP A 438 -29.67 -24.16 -26.93
CA ASP A 438 -29.15 -24.88 -25.76
C ASP A 438 -29.10 -23.99 -24.50
N LEU A 439 -28.64 -22.73 -24.66
CA LEU A 439 -28.65 -21.73 -23.59
C LEU A 439 -30.09 -21.43 -23.13
N TYR A 440 -31.00 -21.25 -24.09
CA TYR A 440 -32.41 -20.99 -23.82
C TYR A 440 -33.07 -22.15 -23.07
N ALA A 441 -32.82 -23.39 -23.49
CA ALA A 441 -33.30 -24.58 -22.80
C ALA A 441 -32.75 -24.65 -21.38
N ALA A 442 -31.45 -24.39 -21.18
CA ALA A 442 -30.82 -24.40 -19.86
C ALA A 442 -31.45 -23.36 -18.90
N VAL A 443 -31.72 -22.14 -19.39
CA VAL A 443 -32.40 -21.08 -18.62
C VAL A 443 -33.81 -21.50 -18.23
N MET A 444 -34.58 -22.07 -19.17
CA MET A 444 -35.95 -22.54 -18.91
C MET A 444 -36.01 -23.72 -17.93
N HIS A 445 -34.98 -24.56 -17.91
CA HIS A 445 -34.85 -25.68 -16.98
C HIS A 445 -34.27 -25.28 -15.61
N GLY A 446 -33.77 -24.04 -15.45
CA GLY A 446 -33.14 -23.57 -14.21
C GLY A 446 -31.79 -24.26 -13.91
N ASP A 447 -31.09 -24.74 -14.94
CA ASP A 447 -29.82 -25.45 -14.79
C ASP A 447 -28.66 -24.45 -14.82
N HIS A 448 -28.25 -23.96 -13.64
CA HIS A 448 -27.29 -22.87 -13.50
C HIS A 448 -25.89 -23.23 -14.05
N GLU A 449 -25.40 -24.46 -13.84
CA GLU A 449 -24.08 -24.88 -14.31
C GLU A 449 -24.03 -24.94 -15.84
N ARG A 450 -25.09 -25.45 -16.47
CA ARG A 450 -25.20 -25.46 -17.93
C ARG A 450 -25.36 -24.06 -18.51
N CYS A 451 -26.11 -23.17 -17.86
CA CYS A 451 -26.22 -21.78 -18.28
C CYS A 451 -24.84 -21.11 -18.33
N LEU A 452 -23.99 -21.31 -17.31
CA LEU A 452 -22.64 -20.75 -17.28
C LEU A 452 -21.76 -21.29 -18.43
N LEU A 453 -21.81 -22.60 -18.67
CA LEU A 453 -21.06 -23.23 -19.75
C LEU A 453 -21.51 -22.72 -21.13
N TYR A 454 -22.82 -22.64 -21.37
CA TYR A 454 -23.35 -22.20 -22.66
C TYR A 454 -23.14 -20.70 -22.91
N VAL A 455 -23.16 -19.87 -21.86
CA VAL A 455 -22.77 -18.46 -21.95
C VAL A 455 -21.32 -18.32 -22.41
N ASP A 456 -20.39 -19.07 -21.81
CA ASP A 456 -18.97 -19.03 -22.19
C ASP A 456 -18.75 -19.52 -23.63
N GLN A 457 -19.40 -20.62 -24.01
CA GLN A 457 -19.35 -21.15 -25.38
C GLN A 457 -19.91 -20.17 -26.42
N LEU A 458 -21.01 -19.48 -26.10
CA LEU A 458 -21.60 -18.47 -26.98
C LEU A 458 -20.66 -17.27 -27.14
N LYS A 459 -20.12 -16.73 -26.03
CA LYS A 459 -19.15 -15.63 -26.05
C LYS A 459 -17.91 -15.98 -26.87
N GLN A 460 -17.31 -17.15 -26.62
CA GLN A 460 -16.10 -17.57 -27.33
C GLN A 460 -16.33 -17.64 -28.84
N ARG A 461 -17.44 -18.24 -29.28
CA ARG A 461 -17.76 -18.34 -30.71
C ARG A 461 -18.05 -16.99 -31.34
N CYS A 462 -18.79 -16.11 -30.68
CA CYS A 462 -19.04 -14.77 -31.21
C CYS A 462 -17.75 -13.95 -31.31
N VAL A 463 -16.79 -14.14 -30.39
CA VAL A 463 -15.46 -13.54 -30.49
C VAL A 463 -14.66 -14.13 -31.67
N GLU A 464 -14.76 -15.43 -31.94
CA GLU A 464 -14.15 -16.06 -33.12
C GLU A 464 -14.76 -15.53 -34.42
N GLY A 465 -16.09 -15.44 -34.52
CA GLY A 465 -16.78 -14.84 -35.66
C GLY A 465 -16.45 -13.36 -35.88
N PHE A 466 -16.22 -12.60 -34.80
CA PHE A 466 -15.74 -11.22 -34.87
C PHE A 466 -14.29 -11.15 -35.39
N LYS A 467 -13.40 -12.05 -34.93
CA LYS A 467 -12.01 -12.14 -35.44
C LYS A 467 -11.96 -12.47 -36.93
N ASP A 468 -12.90 -13.30 -37.40
CA ASP A 468 -13.02 -13.69 -38.81
C ASP A 468 -13.76 -12.65 -39.66
N GLY A 469 -14.23 -11.55 -39.06
CA GLY A 469 -14.94 -10.45 -39.74
C GLY A 469 -16.38 -10.79 -40.15
N VAL A 470 -16.93 -11.88 -39.63
CA VAL A 470 -18.31 -12.35 -39.90
C VAL A 470 -19.33 -11.58 -39.04
N LEU A 471 -18.92 -11.14 -37.85
CA LEU A 471 -19.77 -10.41 -36.92
C LEU A 471 -19.35 -8.94 -36.79
N SER A 472 -20.34 -8.06 -36.69
CA SER A 472 -20.14 -6.64 -36.42
C SER A 472 -19.95 -6.35 -34.92
N ILE A 473 -19.52 -5.14 -34.59
CA ILE A 473 -19.34 -4.72 -33.20
C ILE A 473 -20.69 -4.60 -32.47
N GLU A 474 -21.75 -4.20 -33.16
CA GLU A 474 -23.11 -4.11 -32.62
C GLU A 474 -23.63 -5.51 -32.27
N GLN A 475 -23.40 -6.49 -33.14
CA GLN A 475 -23.77 -7.89 -32.90
C GLN A 475 -23.03 -8.49 -31.69
N LEU A 476 -21.73 -8.20 -31.56
CA LEU A 476 -20.93 -8.63 -30.41
C LEU A 476 -21.44 -7.99 -29.11
N ALA A 477 -21.76 -6.68 -29.13
CA ALA A 477 -22.33 -5.96 -27.99
C ALA A 477 -23.69 -6.54 -27.55
N SER A 478 -24.52 -6.96 -28.49
CA SER A 478 -25.81 -7.60 -28.21
C SER A 478 -25.67 -8.98 -27.55
N VAL A 479 -24.68 -9.77 -27.97
CA VAL A 479 -24.34 -11.05 -27.34
C VAL A 479 -23.84 -10.85 -25.92
N ASP A 480 -22.97 -9.86 -25.71
CA ASP A 480 -22.51 -9.51 -24.35
C ASP A 480 -23.68 -9.08 -23.46
N GLY A 481 -24.59 -8.24 -23.97
CA GLY A 481 -25.80 -7.84 -23.27
C GLY A 481 -26.72 -9.01 -22.90
N LEU A 482 -26.94 -9.96 -23.83
CA LEU A 482 -27.70 -11.18 -23.59
C LEU A 482 -27.04 -12.06 -22.51
N CYS A 483 -25.74 -12.29 -22.61
CA CYS A 483 -25.00 -13.12 -21.66
C CYS A 483 -25.02 -12.52 -20.25
N GLU A 484 -24.78 -11.22 -20.11
CA GLU A 484 -24.89 -10.51 -18.82
C GLU A 484 -26.30 -10.58 -18.25
N TRP A 485 -27.32 -10.44 -19.10
CA TRP A 485 -28.71 -10.59 -18.70
C TRP A 485 -28.99 -12.00 -18.14
N VAL A 486 -28.49 -13.06 -18.81
CA VAL A 486 -28.64 -14.45 -18.34
C VAL A 486 -27.92 -14.67 -17.02
N LEU A 487 -26.67 -14.21 -16.89
CA LEU A 487 -25.89 -14.30 -15.65
C LEU A 487 -26.59 -13.62 -14.47
N LYS A 488 -27.23 -12.48 -14.72
CA LYS A 488 -28.05 -11.77 -13.74
C LYS A 488 -29.32 -12.54 -13.38
N ALA A 489 -29.99 -13.14 -14.37
CA ALA A 489 -31.23 -13.88 -14.16
C ALA A 489 -31.02 -15.16 -13.31
N ILE A 490 -29.91 -15.87 -13.50
CA ILE A 490 -29.56 -17.07 -12.72
C ILE A 490 -28.92 -16.74 -11.36
N GLY A 491 -28.73 -15.45 -11.04
CA GLY A 491 -28.09 -15.01 -9.80
C GLY A 491 -26.60 -15.35 -9.70
N ALA A 492 -25.95 -15.66 -10.82
CA ALA A 492 -24.51 -15.92 -10.89
C ALA A 492 -23.68 -14.64 -11.05
N SER A 493 -24.32 -13.51 -11.30
CA SER A 493 -23.68 -12.19 -11.28
C SER A 493 -23.46 -11.75 -9.84
N ASP A 494 -22.20 -11.75 -9.38
CA ASP A 494 -21.76 -10.93 -8.24
C ASP A 494 -21.17 -9.64 -8.82
N PRO A 495 -21.94 -8.53 -8.88
CA PRO A 495 -21.49 -7.32 -9.56
C PRO A 495 -20.46 -6.60 -8.71
N VAL A 496 -19.22 -7.09 -8.75
CA VAL A 496 -18.06 -6.39 -8.23
C VAL A 496 -17.82 -5.18 -9.13
N GLN A 497 -17.94 -3.98 -8.54
CA GLN A 497 -17.75 -2.72 -9.25
C GLN A 497 -16.28 -2.29 -9.18
N THR A 498 -15.82 -1.58 -10.20
CA THR A 498 -14.48 -0.97 -10.16
C THR A 498 -14.61 0.46 -9.65
N TYR A 499 -14.02 0.74 -8.50
CA TYR A 499 -13.92 2.10 -7.96
C TYR A 499 -12.59 2.71 -8.40
N ASN A 500 -12.64 3.76 -9.22
CA ASN A 500 -11.46 4.51 -9.59
C ASN A 500 -11.06 5.42 -8.44
N ILE A 501 -9.84 5.29 -7.95
CA ILE A 501 -9.33 6.03 -6.80
C ILE A 501 -8.24 7.02 -7.23
N ASN A 502 -8.27 8.22 -6.63
CA ASN A 502 -7.28 9.27 -6.85
C ASN A 502 -5.98 8.95 -6.10
N LEU A 503 -5.25 7.97 -6.62
CA LEU A 503 -4.02 7.42 -6.02
C LEU A 503 -3.13 6.81 -7.12
N SER A 504 -1.85 6.63 -6.78
CA SER A 504 -0.91 5.74 -7.48
C SER A 504 -0.43 4.68 -6.48
N VAL A 505 -0.72 3.41 -6.76
CA VAL A 505 -0.33 2.26 -5.93
C VAL A 505 1.19 2.11 -5.91
N PHE A 506 1.85 2.26 -7.06
CA PHE A 506 3.32 2.20 -7.17
C PHE A 506 4.05 3.27 -6.35
N THR A 507 3.40 4.43 -6.18
CA THR A 507 3.97 5.55 -5.42
C THR A 507 3.66 5.46 -3.93
N SER A 508 2.47 5.01 -3.56
CA SER A 508 1.97 5.15 -2.17
C SER A 508 1.81 3.82 -1.42
N ILE A 509 1.78 2.70 -2.13
CA ILE A 509 1.60 1.35 -1.56
C ILE A 509 2.53 0.33 -2.25
N PRO A 510 3.85 0.59 -2.36
CA PRO A 510 4.78 -0.27 -3.09
C PRO A 510 4.88 -1.69 -2.51
N ASP A 511 4.70 -1.92 -1.21
CA ASP A 511 4.79 -3.29 -0.65
C ASP A 511 3.61 -4.17 -1.10
N LEU A 512 2.45 -3.57 -1.39
CA LEU A 512 1.30 -4.31 -1.95
C LEU A 512 1.61 -4.82 -3.34
N TRP A 513 2.20 -3.97 -4.18
CA TRP A 513 2.60 -4.34 -5.54
C TRP A 513 3.81 -5.28 -5.57
N GLY A 514 4.86 -4.97 -4.80
CA GLY A 514 6.16 -5.63 -4.91
C GLY A 514 6.26 -6.98 -4.18
N ILE A 515 5.50 -7.17 -3.10
CA ILE A 515 5.58 -8.38 -2.26
C ILE A 515 4.21 -8.89 -1.78
N ASP A 516 3.11 -8.50 -2.44
CA ASP A 516 1.73 -8.90 -2.11
C ASP A 516 1.33 -8.61 -0.64
N ARG A 517 1.93 -7.59 -0.01
CA ARG A 517 1.58 -7.24 1.38
C ARG A 517 0.19 -6.62 1.43
N LEU A 518 -0.66 -7.13 2.32
CA LEU A 518 -2.00 -6.56 2.52
C LEU A 518 -2.00 -5.50 3.63
N PHE A 519 -2.79 -4.44 3.40
CA PHE A 519 -3.05 -3.36 4.35
C PHE A 519 -4.54 -3.23 4.61
N PRO A 520 -4.98 -2.82 5.82
CA PRO A 520 -6.36 -2.44 6.04
C PRO A 520 -6.71 -1.21 5.21
N ILE A 521 -7.65 -1.38 4.29
CA ILE A 521 -8.23 -0.30 3.49
C ILE A 521 -9.73 -0.27 3.74
N VAL A 522 -10.22 0.85 4.27
CA VAL A 522 -11.63 0.99 4.69
C VAL A 522 -12.15 2.40 4.41
N PRO A 523 -13.48 2.58 4.26
CA PRO A 523 -14.08 3.91 4.26
C PRO A 523 -13.81 4.61 5.61
N ILE A 524 -13.43 5.88 5.59
CA ILE A 524 -13.19 6.64 6.84
C ILE A 524 -14.47 7.28 7.40
N HIS A 525 -15.58 7.21 6.65
CA HIS A 525 -16.89 7.79 6.97
C HIS A 525 -18.02 6.91 6.40
N LYS A 526 -19.28 7.27 6.70
CA LYS A 526 -20.50 6.50 6.39
C LYS A 526 -20.55 5.11 7.06
N LEU A 527 -19.74 4.86 8.09
CA LEU A 527 -19.71 3.57 8.79
C LEU A 527 -20.99 3.31 9.60
N ASP A 528 -21.84 4.30 9.82
CA ASP A 528 -23.19 4.16 10.36
C ASP A 528 -24.21 3.65 9.32
N GLN A 529 -23.82 3.54 8.05
CA GLN A 529 -24.64 3.09 6.92
C GLN A 529 -24.15 1.73 6.42
N ARG A 530 -25.08 0.90 5.91
CA ARG A 530 -24.74 -0.41 5.37
C ARG A 530 -24.11 -0.24 3.98
N PRO A 531 -22.92 -0.82 3.70
CA PRO A 531 -22.39 -0.83 2.35
C PRO A 531 -23.32 -1.59 1.41
N GLY A 532 -23.62 -1.01 0.26
CA GLY A 532 -24.59 -1.53 -0.71
C GLY A 532 -23.98 -2.34 -1.84
N THR A 533 -22.66 -2.28 -2.01
CA THR A 533 -21.95 -2.89 -3.16
C THR A 533 -20.65 -3.54 -2.73
N ARG A 534 -20.09 -4.40 -3.57
CA ARG A 534 -18.71 -4.87 -3.46
C ARG A 534 -17.90 -4.25 -4.59
N GLY A 535 -16.64 -3.93 -4.34
CA GLY A 535 -15.79 -3.38 -5.38
C GLY A 535 -14.30 -3.64 -5.20
N ILE A 536 -13.59 -3.56 -6.31
CA ILE A 536 -12.12 -3.48 -6.37
C ILE A 536 -11.72 -2.02 -6.54
N LEU A 537 -10.48 -1.67 -6.20
CA LEU A 537 -9.97 -0.32 -6.36
C LEU A 537 -9.00 -0.28 -7.54
N SER A 538 -9.24 0.58 -8.51
CA SER A 538 -8.32 0.85 -9.62
C SER A 538 -7.72 2.23 -9.42
N ASP A 539 -6.40 2.33 -9.51
CA ASP A 539 -5.68 3.60 -9.36
C ASP A 539 -5.71 4.42 -10.66
N LEU A 540 -4.98 5.55 -10.69
CA LEU A 540 -4.94 6.45 -11.85
C LEU A 540 -3.89 6.08 -12.91
N THR A 541 -3.06 5.07 -12.66
CA THR A 541 -1.99 4.70 -13.57
C THR A 541 -2.54 4.00 -14.81
N CYS A 542 -1.76 4.03 -15.89
CA CYS A 542 -2.14 3.33 -17.12
C CYS A 542 -1.72 1.86 -17.11
N ASP A 543 -1.22 1.36 -15.99
CA ASP A 543 -0.76 -0.01 -15.82
C ASP A 543 -1.86 -0.86 -15.18
N SER A 544 -2.09 -2.07 -15.72
CA SER A 544 -3.10 -2.99 -15.20
C SER A 544 -2.80 -3.50 -13.79
N ASP A 545 -1.53 -3.41 -13.36
CA ASP A 545 -1.11 -3.77 -11.99
C ASP A 545 -1.45 -2.66 -10.98
N GLY A 546 -1.86 -1.47 -11.45
CA GLY A 546 -2.39 -0.36 -10.66
C GLY A 546 -3.77 -0.63 -10.05
N LYS A 547 -3.98 -1.81 -9.46
CA LYS A 547 -5.26 -2.22 -8.87
C LYS A 547 -5.06 -2.90 -7.53
N ILE A 548 -6.09 -2.82 -6.70
CA ILE A 548 -6.20 -3.50 -5.41
C ILE A 548 -7.43 -4.41 -5.49
N ASP A 549 -7.16 -5.69 -5.67
CA ASP A 549 -8.15 -6.76 -5.78
C ASP A 549 -7.99 -7.86 -4.71
N LYS A 550 -7.11 -7.64 -3.74
CA LYS A 550 -6.95 -8.47 -2.54
C LYS A 550 -7.07 -7.60 -1.30
N PHE A 551 -7.95 -8.00 -0.38
CA PHE A 551 -8.20 -7.28 0.86
C PHE A 551 -8.00 -8.17 2.07
N ILE A 552 -7.89 -7.53 3.24
CA ILE A 552 -7.80 -8.19 4.54
C ILE A 552 -8.94 -9.22 4.69
N GLY A 553 -8.59 -10.42 5.17
CA GLY A 553 -9.52 -11.55 5.27
C GLY A 553 -9.49 -12.51 4.08
N GLY A 554 -8.66 -12.25 3.07
CA GLY A 554 -8.56 -13.10 1.86
C GLY A 554 -9.68 -12.84 0.86
N GLU A 555 -10.36 -11.69 0.97
CA GLU A 555 -11.45 -11.29 0.11
C GLU A 555 -10.92 -10.69 -1.20
N SER A 556 -11.57 -11.00 -2.32
CA SER A 556 -11.23 -10.45 -3.65
C SER A 556 -11.92 -9.11 -3.96
N SER A 557 -12.74 -8.62 -3.04
CA SER A 557 -13.46 -7.35 -3.18
C SER A 557 -13.87 -6.79 -1.82
N LEU A 558 -13.96 -5.46 -1.73
CA LEU A 558 -14.27 -4.72 -0.53
C LEU A 558 -15.74 -4.29 -0.52
N PRO A 559 -16.51 -4.48 0.57
CA PRO A 559 -17.83 -3.86 0.72
C PRO A 559 -17.71 -2.33 0.74
N LEU A 560 -18.43 -1.64 -0.13
CA LEU A 560 -18.36 -0.19 -0.33
C LEU A 560 -19.77 0.44 -0.44
N HIS A 561 -19.83 1.73 -0.12
CA HIS A 561 -21.02 2.56 -0.30
C HIS A 561 -21.12 3.03 -1.74
N GLU A 562 -22.33 3.07 -2.29
CA GLU A 562 -22.57 3.60 -3.62
C GLU A 562 -22.14 5.06 -3.73
N LEU A 563 -21.52 5.41 -4.86
CA LEU A 563 -21.25 6.80 -5.23
C LEU A 563 -22.50 7.40 -5.86
N ASP A 564 -22.92 8.56 -5.38
CA ASP A 564 -24.07 9.26 -5.94
C ASP A 564 -23.75 9.79 -7.34
N SER A 565 -24.44 9.26 -8.34
CA SER A 565 -24.19 9.51 -9.77
C SER A 565 -24.44 10.97 -10.21
N ASN A 566 -25.14 11.74 -9.37
CA ASN A 566 -25.57 13.11 -9.68
C ASN A 566 -24.77 14.19 -8.92
N GLY A 567 -23.59 13.89 -8.40
CA GLY A 567 -22.72 14.87 -7.72
C GLY A 567 -23.25 15.44 -6.39
N GLY A 568 -24.43 15.00 -5.94
CA GLY A 568 -25.06 15.44 -4.70
C GLY A 568 -24.56 14.75 -3.41
N GLY A 569 -23.79 13.66 -3.55
CA GLY A 569 -23.45 12.72 -2.46
C GLY A 569 -22.31 13.08 -1.53
N GLY A 570 -21.64 14.19 -1.79
CA GLY A 570 -20.37 14.52 -1.16
C GLY A 570 -19.23 13.56 -1.56
N ARG A 571 -18.01 13.93 -1.19
CA ARG A 571 -16.78 13.19 -1.52
C ARG A 571 -16.70 11.88 -0.73
N TYR A 572 -16.23 10.81 -1.37
CA TYR A 572 -16.09 9.49 -0.74
C TYR A 572 -14.61 9.17 -0.49
N PHE A 573 -14.25 9.04 0.79
CA PHE A 573 -12.86 8.92 1.22
C PHE A 573 -12.60 7.55 1.80
N LEU A 574 -11.49 6.95 1.37
CA LEU A 574 -10.94 5.73 1.94
C LEU A 574 -9.62 6.04 2.63
N GLY A 575 -9.28 5.21 3.61
CA GLY A 575 -8.02 5.26 4.34
C GLY A 575 -7.32 3.92 4.26
N MET A 576 -6.02 3.95 3.95
CA MET A 576 -5.11 2.84 4.17
C MET A 576 -4.36 3.06 5.49
N PHE A 577 -4.41 2.04 6.34
CA PHE A 577 -3.84 2.05 7.68
C PHE A 577 -2.60 1.15 7.76
N LEU A 578 -1.80 1.33 8.81
CA LEU A 578 -0.61 0.53 9.12
C LEU A 578 0.55 0.63 8.09
N GLY A 579 0.49 1.62 7.20
CA GLY A 579 1.47 1.90 6.15
C GLY A 579 2.60 2.85 6.55
N GLY A 580 2.78 3.17 7.83
CA GLY A 580 3.82 4.11 8.26
C GLY A 580 5.27 3.60 8.20
N ALA A 581 5.45 2.32 7.89
CA ALA A 581 6.76 1.71 7.68
C ALA A 581 6.93 1.38 6.19
N TYR A 582 8.11 1.68 5.64
CA TYR A 582 8.57 1.35 4.27
C TYR A 582 7.88 2.08 3.12
N GLU A 583 6.55 2.22 3.12
CA GLU A 583 5.80 2.73 1.95
C GLU A 583 6.34 4.07 1.44
N GLU A 584 6.54 5.04 2.33
CA GLU A 584 7.01 6.40 1.95
C GLU A 584 8.45 6.41 1.41
N ALA A 585 9.27 5.44 1.81
CA ALA A 585 10.68 5.35 1.42
C ALA A 585 10.89 4.59 0.10
N LEU A 586 9.98 3.65 -0.21
CA LEU A 586 10.04 2.79 -1.38
C LEU A 586 9.25 3.34 -2.57
N GLY A 587 8.37 4.31 -2.35
CA GLY A 587 7.50 4.90 -3.36
C GLY A 587 8.26 5.43 -4.58
N GLY A 588 7.87 4.97 -5.77
CA GLY A 588 8.40 5.44 -7.05
C GLY A 588 7.58 6.56 -7.68
N VAL A 589 8.02 7.03 -8.86
CA VAL A 589 7.32 8.06 -9.66
C VAL A 589 6.71 7.47 -10.94
N HIS A 590 6.09 6.29 -10.85
CA HIS A 590 5.42 5.65 -12.00
C HIS A 590 4.35 6.57 -12.59
N ASN A 591 4.26 6.65 -13.92
CA ASN A 591 3.45 7.65 -14.64
C ASN A 591 3.70 9.12 -14.24
N LEU A 592 4.86 9.43 -13.62
CA LEU A 592 5.16 10.74 -13.05
C LEU A 592 4.20 11.19 -11.94
N PHE A 593 3.56 10.24 -11.24
CA PHE A 593 2.86 10.55 -9.99
C PHE A 593 3.88 10.72 -8.86
N GLY A 594 3.88 11.91 -8.25
CA GLY A 594 4.75 12.25 -7.13
C GLY A 594 4.17 11.85 -5.77
N GLY A 595 4.94 12.08 -4.71
CA GLY A 595 4.51 11.80 -3.34
C GLY A 595 3.24 12.58 -2.92
N PRO A 596 2.36 11.98 -2.09
CA PRO A 596 1.16 12.64 -1.54
C PRO A 596 1.45 13.92 -0.75
N SER A 597 0.42 14.73 -0.52
CA SER A 597 0.48 15.79 0.50
C SER A 597 0.69 15.17 1.88
N VAL A 598 1.41 15.84 2.78
CA VAL A 598 1.69 15.34 4.13
C VAL A 598 1.26 16.34 5.17
N VAL A 599 0.48 15.89 6.15
CA VAL A 599 0.07 16.70 7.32
C VAL A 599 0.46 16.03 8.61
N ARG A 600 0.84 16.83 9.60
CA ARG A 600 1.10 16.40 10.97
C ARG A 600 0.01 16.93 11.88
N VAL A 601 -0.61 16.03 12.62
CA VAL A 601 -1.74 16.32 13.49
C VAL A 601 -1.41 15.86 14.90
N SER A 602 -1.57 16.78 15.86
CA SER A 602 -1.41 16.49 17.28
C SER A 602 -2.71 16.72 18.02
N GLN A 603 -2.92 15.99 19.11
CA GLN A 603 -4.03 16.22 20.01
C GLN A 603 -3.93 17.63 20.60
N SER A 604 -5.08 18.29 20.73
CA SER A 604 -5.16 19.60 21.39
C SER A 604 -6.47 19.73 22.15
N ASP A 605 -6.49 20.51 23.22
CA ASP A 605 -7.70 20.80 24.01
C ASP A 605 -8.66 21.78 23.31
N GLY A 606 -8.40 22.11 22.04
CA GLY A 606 -9.25 22.97 21.23
C GLY A 606 -10.60 22.33 20.88
N PRO A 607 -11.51 23.10 20.25
CA PRO A 607 -12.88 22.67 19.95
C PRO A 607 -12.98 21.48 18.98
N HIS A 608 -11.90 21.19 18.25
CA HIS A 608 -11.83 20.08 17.31
C HIS A 608 -11.05 18.88 17.84
N SER A 609 -10.54 18.94 19.08
CA SER A 609 -9.68 17.91 19.72
C SER A 609 -8.31 17.70 19.06
N PHE A 610 -7.99 18.43 17.98
CA PHE A 610 -6.72 18.36 17.28
C PHE A 610 -6.23 19.71 16.75
N ALA A 611 -4.94 19.80 16.49
CA ALA A 611 -4.30 20.89 15.76
C ALA A 611 -3.43 20.33 14.62
N VAL A 612 -3.54 20.94 13.43
CA VAL A 612 -2.60 20.68 12.34
C VAL A 612 -1.33 21.47 12.63
N THR A 613 -0.28 20.78 13.04
CA THR A 613 1.01 21.40 13.42
C THR A 613 1.88 21.68 12.20
N ARG A 614 1.69 20.92 11.12
CA ARG A 614 2.38 21.11 9.85
C ARG A 614 1.54 20.61 8.68
N ALA A 615 1.62 21.31 7.57
CA ALA A 615 1.01 20.92 6.30
C ALA A 615 2.01 21.19 5.18
N VAL A 616 2.30 20.16 4.40
CA VAL A 616 3.22 20.22 3.27
C VAL A 616 2.50 19.68 2.04
N PRO A 617 2.37 20.46 0.96
CA PRO A 617 1.79 19.94 -0.28
C PRO A 617 2.65 18.83 -0.87
N GLY A 618 2.02 17.91 -1.58
CA GLY A 618 2.72 16.87 -2.33
C GLY A 618 3.58 17.46 -3.44
N GLN A 619 4.37 16.60 -4.08
CA GLN A 619 5.22 17.04 -5.19
C GLN A 619 4.36 17.55 -6.35
N SER A 620 4.69 18.74 -6.83
CA SER A 620 4.07 19.30 -8.04
C SER A 620 4.53 18.55 -9.30
N SER A 621 3.81 18.71 -10.40
CA SER A 621 4.23 18.22 -11.72
C SER A 621 5.65 18.68 -12.06
N ALA A 622 5.99 19.94 -11.74
CA ALA A 622 7.34 20.47 -11.91
C ALA A 622 8.38 19.74 -11.04
N ASP A 623 8.07 19.43 -9.77
CA ASP A 623 9.01 18.71 -8.90
C ASP A 623 9.30 17.29 -9.40
N VAL A 624 8.27 16.58 -9.88
CA VAL A 624 8.44 15.23 -10.45
C VAL A 624 9.22 15.28 -11.76
N LEU A 625 8.95 16.27 -12.62
CA LEU A 625 9.72 16.50 -13.84
C LEU A 625 11.20 16.79 -13.54
N ARG A 626 11.50 17.60 -12.52
CA ARG A 626 12.88 17.85 -12.07
C ARG A 626 13.56 16.58 -11.57
N ALA A 627 12.82 15.71 -10.88
CA ALA A 627 13.36 14.41 -10.45
C ALA A 627 13.78 13.52 -11.65
N MET A 628 13.12 13.71 -12.80
CA MET A 628 13.46 13.07 -14.08
C MET A 628 14.42 13.88 -14.95
N GLN A 629 15.13 14.86 -14.37
CA GLN A 629 16.14 15.70 -15.04
C GLN A 629 15.59 16.65 -16.11
N HIS A 630 14.29 16.97 -16.07
CA HIS A 630 13.74 18.04 -16.87
C HIS A 630 13.88 19.41 -16.18
N GLU A 631 13.79 20.47 -16.98
CA GLU A 631 13.78 21.86 -16.52
C GLU A 631 12.39 22.48 -16.78
N PRO A 632 11.44 22.38 -15.81
CA PRO A 632 10.06 22.83 -15.99
C PRO A 632 9.94 24.29 -16.44
N GLU A 633 10.85 25.15 -16.00
CA GLU A 633 10.88 26.55 -16.38
C GLU A 633 11.12 26.72 -17.88
N ILE A 634 12.01 25.93 -18.48
CA ILE A 634 12.27 25.93 -19.93
C ILE A 634 11.09 25.32 -20.70
N MET A 635 10.51 24.22 -20.17
CA MET A 635 9.33 23.60 -20.76
C MET A 635 8.16 24.58 -20.82
N PHE A 636 7.92 25.30 -19.72
CA PHE A 636 6.88 26.32 -19.65
C PHE A 636 7.11 27.44 -20.67
N GLN A 637 8.33 27.99 -20.77
CA GLN A 637 8.64 29.01 -21.78
C GLN A 637 8.47 28.49 -23.21
N THR A 638 8.80 27.23 -23.46
CA THR A 638 8.63 26.59 -24.77
C THR A 638 7.14 26.47 -25.15
N LEU A 639 6.30 26.01 -24.21
CA LEU A 639 4.85 25.91 -24.41
C LEU A 639 4.20 27.29 -24.53
N LYS A 640 4.62 28.26 -23.71
CA LYS A 640 4.17 29.65 -23.78
C LYS A 640 4.51 30.28 -25.14
N HIS A 641 5.73 30.10 -25.62
CA HIS A 641 6.12 30.59 -26.95
C HIS A 641 5.30 29.93 -28.06
N ARG A 642 5.08 28.62 -27.98
CA ARG A 642 4.25 27.88 -28.94
C ARG A 642 2.80 28.35 -28.97
N ALA A 643 2.22 28.66 -27.80
CA ALA A 643 0.89 29.22 -27.71
C ALA A 643 0.81 30.61 -28.39
N ALA A 644 1.83 31.46 -28.21
CA ALA A 644 1.89 32.77 -28.84
C ALA A 644 1.95 32.68 -30.38
N GLU A 645 2.76 31.76 -30.93
CA GLU A 645 2.88 31.57 -32.39
C GLU A 645 1.53 31.22 -33.05
N LEU A 646 0.74 30.34 -32.41
CA LEU A 646 -0.54 29.87 -32.93
C LEU A 646 -1.66 30.93 -32.80
N MET A 647 -1.55 31.84 -31.84
CA MET A 647 -2.52 32.92 -31.66
C MET A 647 -2.24 34.09 -32.61
N HIS A 648 -0.98 34.47 -32.84
CA HIS A 648 -0.63 35.51 -33.83
C HIS A 648 -0.94 35.17 -35.30
N THR A 649 -1.25 33.90 -35.62
CA THR A 649 -1.68 33.50 -36.97
C THR A 649 -3.17 33.76 -37.22
N LYS A 650 -3.96 34.10 -36.20
CA LYS A 650 -5.35 34.58 -36.34
C LYS A 650 -5.33 36.11 -36.46
N GLY A 651 -5.59 36.65 -37.65
CA GLY A 651 -5.62 38.10 -37.89
C GLY A 651 -6.87 38.80 -37.35
N GLY A 652 -7.02 38.88 -36.02
CA GLY A 652 -8.07 39.59 -35.27
C GLY A 652 -7.52 40.73 -34.40
N GLU A 653 -8.40 41.51 -33.76
CA GLU A 653 -8.08 42.77 -33.06
C GLU A 653 -7.12 42.60 -31.86
N GLU A 654 -6.10 43.47 -31.77
CA GLU A 654 -4.92 43.33 -30.88
C GLU A 654 -5.20 43.27 -29.36
N GLU A 655 -6.38 43.69 -28.87
CA GLU A 655 -6.66 43.75 -27.41
C GLU A 655 -7.31 42.48 -26.84
N GLU A 656 -8.13 41.73 -27.61
CA GLU A 656 -8.77 40.49 -27.12
C GLU A 656 -7.80 39.30 -27.11
N ASP A 657 -6.86 39.24 -28.06
CA ASP A 657 -5.86 38.17 -28.17
C ASP A 657 -4.87 38.15 -26.99
N ASP A 658 -4.58 39.30 -26.37
CA ASP A 658 -3.62 39.43 -25.27
C ASP A 658 -4.17 38.86 -23.95
N ASP A 659 -5.45 39.09 -23.63
CA ASP A 659 -6.09 38.54 -22.42
C ASP A 659 -6.27 37.01 -22.51
N GLU A 660 -6.57 36.50 -23.71
CA GLU A 660 -6.69 35.06 -23.95
C GLU A 660 -5.35 34.33 -23.83
N PHE A 661 -4.29 34.90 -24.41
CA PHE A 661 -2.93 34.38 -24.27
C PHE A 661 -2.49 34.35 -22.81
N ASN A 662 -2.76 35.43 -22.05
CA ASN A 662 -2.43 35.51 -20.63
C ASN A 662 -3.16 34.44 -19.81
N ASN A 663 -4.43 34.15 -20.12
CA ASN A 663 -5.20 33.08 -19.49
C ASN A 663 -4.64 31.69 -19.81
N ALA A 664 -4.28 31.41 -21.07
CA ALA A 664 -3.66 30.15 -21.48
C ALA A 664 -2.31 29.94 -20.79
N ALA A 665 -1.47 30.97 -20.73
CA ALA A 665 -0.18 30.95 -20.04
C ALA A 665 -0.35 30.72 -18.53
N ALA A 666 -1.31 31.38 -17.88
CA ALA A 666 -1.61 31.18 -16.47
C ALA A 666 -2.10 29.75 -16.17
N CYS A 667 -2.92 29.18 -17.07
CA CYS A 667 -3.35 27.80 -16.97
C CYS A 667 -2.19 26.81 -17.10
N LEU A 668 -1.29 27.02 -18.07
CA LEU A 668 -0.08 26.21 -18.22
C LEU A 668 0.81 26.27 -16.98
N ASP A 669 1.09 27.48 -16.48
CA ASP A 669 1.92 27.69 -15.29
C ASP A 669 1.34 26.96 -14.07
N ARG A 670 0.02 27.07 -13.88
CA ARG A 670 -0.70 26.37 -12.81
C ARG A 670 -0.59 24.85 -12.93
N SER A 671 -0.66 24.27 -14.13
CA SER A 671 -0.51 22.82 -14.33
C SER A 671 0.87 22.29 -13.90
N PHE A 672 1.92 23.11 -14.05
CA PHE A 672 3.26 22.77 -13.53
C PHE A 672 3.32 22.80 -12.00
N HIS A 673 2.55 23.68 -11.35
CA HIS A 673 2.54 23.86 -9.89
C HIS A 673 1.54 22.94 -9.15
N ASN A 674 0.55 22.40 -9.85
CA ASN A 674 -0.39 21.44 -9.28
C ASN A 674 0.25 20.07 -9.07
N MET A 675 -0.31 19.27 -8.15
CA MET A 675 0.05 17.86 -8.05
C MET A 675 -0.43 17.11 -9.31
N PRO A 676 0.27 16.03 -9.72
CA PRO A 676 -0.11 15.25 -10.91
C PRO A 676 -1.41 14.44 -10.75
N TYR A 677 -2.02 14.47 -9.56
CA TYR A 677 -3.25 13.76 -9.22
C TYR A 677 -4.50 14.52 -9.67
N LEU A 678 -5.67 13.87 -9.66
CA LEU A 678 -6.91 14.51 -10.06
C LEU A 678 -7.28 15.63 -9.08
N ALA A 679 -7.54 16.82 -9.62
CA ALA A 679 -8.02 17.96 -8.86
C ALA A 679 -9.54 18.11 -9.04
N ASN A 680 -10.28 18.17 -7.93
CA ASN A 680 -11.67 18.62 -7.94
C ASN A 680 -11.69 20.15 -7.86
N GLU A 681 -11.43 20.82 -8.98
CA GLU A 681 -11.61 22.27 -9.08
C GLU A 681 -13.09 22.62 -9.35
N PRO A 682 -13.60 23.75 -8.84
CA PRO A 682 -14.94 24.22 -9.17
C PRO A 682 -15.06 24.49 -10.69
N ALA A 683 -16.24 24.20 -11.25
CA ALA A 683 -16.55 24.26 -12.68
C ALA A 683 -16.18 25.60 -13.39
N SER A 684 -16.02 26.69 -12.64
CA SER A 684 -15.54 27.97 -13.18
C SER A 684 -14.10 27.92 -13.71
N LEU A 685 -13.25 27.01 -13.20
CA LEU A 685 -11.83 26.92 -13.57
C LEU A 685 -11.55 25.88 -14.67
N SER A 686 -12.33 24.79 -14.74
CA SER A 686 -12.33 23.90 -15.92
C SER A 686 -12.77 24.66 -17.16
N ASN A 687 -13.73 25.56 -17.01
CA ASN A 687 -14.18 26.46 -18.07
C ASN A 687 -13.08 27.41 -18.55
N SER A 688 -12.08 27.75 -17.73
CA SER A 688 -10.97 28.64 -18.14
C SER A 688 -9.96 27.93 -19.05
N LEU A 689 -9.62 26.66 -18.77
CA LEU A 689 -8.77 25.87 -19.67
C LEU A 689 -9.54 25.46 -20.93
N SER A 690 -10.81 25.05 -20.80
CA SER A 690 -11.66 24.75 -21.96
C SER A 690 -11.92 25.97 -22.84
N ALA A 691 -12.12 27.16 -22.26
CA ALA A 691 -12.20 28.41 -23.02
C ALA A 691 -10.86 28.73 -23.71
N ALA A 692 -9.73 28.61 -23.01
CA ALA A 692 -8.41 28.79 -23.60
C ALA A 692 -8.11 27.80 -24.75
N ILE A 693 -8.60 26.55 -24.67
CA ILE A 693 -8.44 25.51 -25.70
C ILE A 693 -9.36 25.73 -26.90
N ASN A 694 -10.64 26.05 -26.68
CA ASN A 694 -11.58 26.35 -27.77
C ASN A 694 -11.09 27.51 -28.64
N ASN A 695 -10.32 28.42 -28.04
CA ASN A 695 -9.75 29.56 -28.73
C ASN A 695 -8.41 29.24 -29.43
N LEU A 696 -7.79 28.07 -29.21
CA LEU A 696 -6.59 27.59 -29.93
C LEU A 696 -6.88 26.95 -31.30
N GLY A 697 -8.13 26.98 -31.77
CA GLY A 697 -8.46 26.82 -33.19
C GLY A 697 -8.33 25.41 -33.76
N PHE A 698 -9.20 24.50 -33.33
CA PHE A 698 -9.67 23.39 -34.17
C PHE A 698 -11.18 23.30 -34.04
N TYR A 699 -11.89 23.97 -34.96
CA TYR A 699 -13.30 23.67 -35.18
C TYR A 699 -13.36 22.33 -35.94
N TYR A 700 -14.11 21.35 -35.43
CA TYR A 700 -14.58 20.23 -36.23
C TYR A 700 -15.41 20.82 -37.37
N CYS A 701 -14.93 20.72 -38.61
CA CYS A 701 -15.80 20.89 -39.77
C CYS A 701 -16.73 19.68 -39.82
N ASP A 702 -17.98 19.84 -39.40
CA ASP A 702 -19.06 18.98 -39.88
C ASP A 702 -19.27 19.31 -41.36
N GLU A 703 -18.47 18.71 -42.24
CA GLU A 703 -18.88 18.50 -43.63
C GLU A 703 -19.92 17.38 -43.63
N ASP A 704 -21.19 17.73 -43.38
CA ASP A 704 -22.38 17.07 -43.96
C ASP A 704 -23.67 17.74 -43.48
N GLY A 705 -23.83 19.01 -43.89
CA GLY A 705 -25.16 19.64 -43.97
C GLY A 705 -25.79 19.32 -45.32
N PHE A 706 -26.43 18.15 -45.46
CA PHE A 706 -27.31 17.88 -46.60
C PHE A 706 -28.57 18.75 -46.49
N ASP A 707 -28.54 19.89 -47.17
CA ASP A 707 -29.70 20.75 -47.37
C ASP A 707 -30.74 20.03 -48.26
N TYR A 708 -31.86 19.65 -47.66
CA TYR A 708 -33.10 19.39 -48.40
C TYR A 708 -33.66 20.72 -48.92
N LEU A 709 -33.41 21.02 -50.19
CA LEU A 709 -34.17 22.02 -50.93
C LEU A 709 -34.69 21.46 -52.25
N SER A 710 -36.01 21.53 -52.35
CA SER A 710 -36.90 21.20 -53.45
C SER A 710 -36.49 21.74 -54.83
N ALA A 711 -36.50 20.87 -55.84
CA ALA A 711 -37.10 21.09 -57.16
C ALA A 711 -37.30 19.74 -57.87
#